data_AF-A0A943RFS5-F1
#
_entry.id   AF-A0A943RFS5-F1
#
_cell.length_a   1.000
_cell.length_b   1.000
_cell.length_c   1.000
_cell.angle_alpha   90.00
_cell.angle_beta   90.00
_cell.angle_gamma   90.00
#
_symmetry.space_group_name_H-M   'P 1'
#
loop_
_entity.id
_entity.type
_entity.pdbx_description
1 polymer ?
#
loop_
_entity_poly.entity_id
_entity_poly.type
_entity_poly.pdbx_seq_one_letter_code
_entity_poly.pdbx_strand_id
1 'polypeptide(L)'
;MEGLNESAGNADDEAFTEESSNTVADGGISAAAENEGIEPLAAMVEAEDTSTCMAVQNIPYIDANGVQQTCPEATVVAADKNEWTSGWYIVENTVDATERFVVKGDVHLILAAGCTLNATKGITVSEGNSLTIYAQSTVKDEMGTLNASGSWSAGIGGYAIDRDGPERNCGSVTINGGIVSARGSSACAGIGGAGWGNAYFTSYGNCGTVTINGGWVTAYGAGKMLKASAAAAIGNSGGGSGGTIRITGGTVTVEPSGVLAAGIGGGADNFVGTIVVSGGHIIANVNTSGSSSNHNPCIGNTMSLSTGSNGTAFIETNDPDFTGNNWGFTSGIVLNDGNYYVRGNQTLSGNPTVERDKVLQLYSSATLTIPAGVTLTNNNIIKSNANTTLVVDGHLVNNGAIENNGGLIKGTGTLEGDKPVASKPPAPTAEAISSTSVTLKAMLDIGYGPVEYVRTAGDGTPVWWQSSPTFDSLQPDTEYTFYARYCGNNFYEESSSPGTVIRTPTPRPGVVSNVTVAADNYLGADFVLPGDAVADAILPAYARKQLSLGKDVDIWLESNRITDGSTSSAVKSELGDFLPAAYFGLTSYWQVEGEAPVQAAAETRDDAMVMVRLKLPDSAINTDPSITREYKVVCVYNGVATTLITRYDPDNQTVEFRTNRFASFCLACKDTRDGKTVYPVMVRDSYAQDSGQGQYAAGDTVVVNAGVRDGYMVEFWNGTPSDKIDFTIIDSSHASFVMPEGAVMVSPQWVRIGDISDVTDVEANALQARLVNSGVDLAERVLPADAFAQLPALKDVDIWLRSVEGISDADAALVTENLGDWVLASEVDLTLFYKMDGTETQIHETNKPVTVQLTLPDSAINTDASKTRTYEVLRVHEGAVSVIPVTFDADAKTLTFETDRFSAYAIAYKDTAATTPDGEDPGDNGSNSTTPGNDGSVNGSSNEGNNAQGNSAAGALSATGDSVGALVVLILCMVGAAGILGARHRKAPSAQRGKHASR
;
A
#
# COMPACT_ATOMS: atom_id res chain seq x y z
N MET A 1 24.70 41.22 -47.55
CA MET A 1 24.64 40.71 -48.92
C MET A 1 23.20 40.29 -49.12
N GLU A 2 22.41 41.11 -49.83
CA GLU A 2 22.05 40.88 -51.24
C GLU A 2 21.39 39.50 -51.39
N GLY A 3 20.19 39.32 -51.93
CA GLY A 3 19.23 40.15 -52.65
C GLY A 3 18.05 39.19 -52.92
N LEU A 4 16.82 39.64 -52.73
CA LEU A 4 15.88 39.99 -53.79
C LEU A 4 15.34 38.83 -54.64
N ASN A 5 14.03 38.95 -54.84
CA ASN A 5 13.22 38.52 -55.98
C ASN A 5 12.91 37.03 -56.09
N GLU A 6 11.71 36.58 -56.44
CA GLU A 6 10.40 37.13 -56.86
C GLU A 6 9.62 35.85 -57.29
N SER A 7 8.31 35.71 -57.43
CA SER A 7 7.20 36.63 -57.59
C SER A 7 5.88 35.86 -57.43
N ALA A 8 4.86 36.59 -56.96
CA ALA A 8 3.47 36.65 -57.47
C ALA A 8 2.61 35.37 -57.44
N GLY A 9 1.39 35.39 -56.89
CA GLY A 9 0.33 36.42 -56.91
C GLY A 9 -0.91 35.73 -57.52
N ASN A 10 -2.17 35.88 -57.11
CA ASN A 10 -2.98 37.00 -56.62
C ASN A 10 -4.25 36.33 -55.99
N ALA A 11 -4.71 36.63 -54.77
CA ALA A 11 -5.53 37.77 -54.33
C ALA A 11 -6.90 37.91 -55.04
N ASP A 12 -7.96 37.97 -54.21
CA ASP A 12 -9.00 39.03 -54.11
C ASP A 12 -9.99 38.58 -52.98
N ASP A 13 -9.96 39.13 -51.75
CA ASP A 13 -10.55 40.41 -51.25
C ASP A 13 -12.05 40.58 -51.56
N GLU A 14 -12.95 41.09 -50.72
CA GLU A 14 -12.99 41.61 -49.34
C GLU A 14 -14.45 42.08 -49.09
N ALA A 15 -14.76 42.42 -47.84
CA ALA A 15 -15.87 43.29 -47.36
C ALA A 15 -17.34 42.82 -47.47
N PHE A 16 -18.03 42.55 -46.34
CA PHE A 16 -18.62 43.47 -45.34
C PHE A 16 -19.79 44.33 -45.85
N THR A 17 -20.97 44.16 -45.23
CA THR A 17 -21.65 45.20 -44.40
C THR A 17 -22.95 44.64 -43.80
N GLU A 18 -23.11 44.82 -42.49
CA GLU A 18 -24.39 44.78 -41.79
C GLU A 18 -25.30 45.95 -42.21
N GLU A 19 -26.62 45.79 -42.13
CA GLU A 19 -27.42 46.69 -41.29
C GLU A 19 -28.84 46.16 -41.00
N SER A 20 -29.30 46.56 -39.82
CA SER A 20 -30.55 46.28 -39.10
C SER A 20 -31.85 46.79 -39.76
N SER A 21 -33.00 46.24 -39.36
CA SER A 21 -34.06 46.98 -38.63
C SER A 21 -35.41 46.21 -38.52
N ASN A 22 -36.09 46.44 -37.39
CA ASN A 22 -37.46 46.06 -37.04
C ASN A 22 -38.53 46.49 -38.06
N THR A 23 -39.65 45.75 -38.17
CA THR A 23 -40.99 46.11 -37.65
C THR A 23 -42.14 45.28 -38.26
N VAL A 24 -43.03 44.83 -37.37
CA VAL A 24 -44.52 44.74 -37.41
C VAL A 24 -45.26 44.63 -38.76
N ALA A 25 -46.19 43.66 -38.80
CA ALA A 25 -47.61 43.80 -39.24
C ALA A 25 -48.10 42.75 -40.26
N ASP A 26 -49.03 41.92 -39.76
CA ASP A 26 -50.39 41.72 -40.28
C ASP A 26 -50.65 40.90 -41.56
N GLY A 27 -51.79 40.21 -41.54
CA GLY A 27 -52.58 39.99 -42.76
C GLY A 27 -52.51 38.62 -43.43
N GLY A 28 -53.14 37.64 -42.77
CA GLY A 28 -54.02 36.57 -43.27
C GLY A 28 -54.22 36.19 -44.76
N ILE A 29 -54.86 35.02 -44.87
CA ILE A 29 -55.77 34.47 -45.88
C ILE A 29 -55.23 34.01 -47.26
N SER A 30 -55.32 32.69 -47.50
CA SER A 30 -56.47 32.14 -48.25
C SER A 30 -56.56 30.60 -48.15
N ALA A 31 -57.81 30.14 -48.12
CA ALA A 31 -58.27 28.76 -48.03
C ALA A 31 -58.73 28.23 -49.40
N ALA A 32 -58.80 26.90 -49.53
CA ALA A 32 -59.84 26.09 -50.21
C ALA A 32 -59.22 24.72 -50.58
N ALA A 33 -59.63 23.63 -49.91
CA ALA A 33 -60.74 22.73 -50.28
C ALA A 33 -60.22 21.59 -51.20
N GLU A 34 -60.66 20.33 -51.17
CA GLU A 34 -61.55 19.49 -50.36
C GLU A 34 -61.30 18.08 -50.94
N ASN A 35 -61.32 17.01 -50.13
CA ASN A 35 -61.99 15.77 -50.57
C ASN A 35 -62.35 14.89 -49.36
N GLU A 36 -63.64 14.61 -49.25
CA GLU A 36 -64.29 13.67 -48.33
C GLU A 36 -63.94 12.21 -48.71
N GLY A 37 -64.06 11.17 -47.88
CA GLY A 37 -64.62 11.01 -46.55
C GLY A 37 -64.72 9.51 -46.21
N ILE A 38 -65.34 9.24 -45.05
CA ILE A 38 -65.79 7.97 -44.44
C ILE A 38 -65.00 7.57 -43.19
N GLU A 39 -65.53 7.99 -42.05
CA GLU A 39 -65.42 7.37 -40.73
C GLU A 39 -66.62 6.43 -40.49
N PRO A 40 -66.47 5.43 -39.62
CA PRO A 40 -67.35 5.46 -38.45
C PRO A 40 -66.63 5.14 -37.13
N LEU A 41 -66.66 6.12 -36.22
CA LEU A 41 -67.17 6.07 -34.85
C LEU A 41 -67.13 4.69 -34.12
N ALA A 42 -66.19 4.53 -33.18
CA ALA A 42 -66.44 4.29 -31.75
C ALA A 42 -65.32 3.44 -31.10
N ALA A 43 -64.44 4.09 -30.32
CA ALA A 43 -64.18 3.74 -28.93
C ALA A 43 -63.19 4.76 -28.34
N MET A 44 -63.67 5.55 -27.40
CA MET A 44 -62.83 6.22 -26.42
C MET A 44 -61.99 5.17 -25.68
N VAL A 45 -60.67 5.31 -25.74
CA VAL A 45 -59.80 5.04 -24.61
C VAL A 45 -58.84 6.21 -24.56
N GLU A 46 -58.90 6.97 -23.47
CA GLU A 46 -57.81 7.88 -23.13
C GLU A 46 -56.56 7.00 -22.95
N ALA A 47 -55.64 7.08 -23.90
CA ALA A 47 -54.29 6.59 -23.69
C ALA A 47 -53.56 7.67 -22.88
N GLU A 48 -53.52 7.49 -21.56
CA GLU A 48 -52.46 8.11 -20.78
C GLU A 48 -51.13 7.69 -21.41
N ASP A 49 -50.35 8.67 -21.83
CA ASP A 49 -49.00 8.52 -22.36
C ASP A 49 -48.08 8.04 -21.22
N THR A 50 -48.17 6.75 -20.93
CA THR A 50 -47.31 6.03 -19.98
C THR A 50 -46.12 5.48 -20.75
N SER A 51 -45.30 6.37 -21.31
CA SER A 51 -43.94 6.05 -21.73
C SER A 51 -43.09 5.84 -20.47
N THR A 52 -43.29 4.69 -19.84
CA THR A 52 -42.55 4.21 -18.66
C THR A 52 -41.07 4.17 -19.03
N CYS A 53 -40.29 5.04 -18.38
CA CYS A 53 -38.85 4.98 -18.45
C CYS A 53 -38.39 3.63 -17.88
N MET A 54 -37.69 2.83 -18.68
CA MET A 54 -37.13 1.57 -18.21
C MET A 54 -36.10 1.88 -17.11
N ALA A 55 -36.26 1.23 -15.97
CA ALA A 55 -35.33 1.30 -14.86
C ALA A 55 -34.50 0.01 -14.83
N VAL A 56 -33.21 0.15 -14.53
CA VAL A 56 -32.24 -0.95 -14.50
C VAL A 56 -31.72 -1.09 -13.07
N GLN A 57 -31.60 -2.32 -12.60
CA GLN A 57 -31.27 -2.63 -11.21
C GLN A 57 -29.85 -3.18 -11.07
N ASN A 58 -29.28 -3.03 -9.87
CA ASN A 58 -27.98 -3.61 -9.48
C ASN A 58 -26.82 -3.22 -10.41
N ILE A 59 -26.71 -1.95 -10.77
CA ILE A 59 -25.71 -1.45 -11.72
C ILE A 59 -24.38 -1.19 -10.99
N PRO A 60 -23.27 -1.81 -11.39
CA PRO A 60 -21.97 -1.51 -10.80
C PRO A 60 -21.47 -0.13 -11.26
N TYR A 61 -20.79 0.59 -10.36
CA TYR A 61 -20.07 1.84 -10.68
C TYR A 61 -18.85 2.01 -9.78
N ILE A 62 -17.87 2.81 -10.20
CA ILE A 62 -16.69 3.17 -9.40
C ILE A 62 -16.91 4.49 -8.69
N ASP A 63 -16.83 4.50 -7.37
CA ASP A 63 -17.00 5.71 -6.55
C ASP A 63 -15.77 6.65 -6.60
N ALA A 64 -15.84 7.76 -5.86
CA ALA A 64 -14.78 8.78 -5.80
C ALA A 64 -13.43 8.26 -5.28
N ASN A 65 -13.40 7.15 -4.56
CA ASN A 65 -12.18 6.54 -4.02
C ASN A 65 -11.63 5.42 -4.92
N GLY A 66 -12.26 5.18 -6.08
CA GLY A 66 -11.87 4.09 -6.99
C GLY A 66 -12.44 2.73 -6.58
N VAL A 67 -13.43 2.66 -5.69
CA VAL A 67 -14.02 1.41 -5.20
C VAL A 67 -15.31 1.09 -5.95
N GLN A 68 -15.50 -0.17 -6.32
CA GLN A 68 -16.74 -0.63 -6.94
C GLN A 68 -17.89 -0.62 -5.93
N GLN A 69 -18.99 0.00 -6.33
CA GLN A 69 -20.25 0.08 -5.62
C GLN A 69 -21.39 -0.41 -6.52
N THR A 70 -22.57 -0.62 -5.94
CA THR A 70 -23.77 -1.04 -6.67
C THR A 70 -24.88 0.01 -6.51
N CYS A 71 -25.39 0.51 -7.63
CA CYS A 71 -26.58 1.33 -7.71
C CYS A 71 -27.82 0.42 -7.74
N PRO A 72 -28.75 0.52 -6.76
CA PRO A 72 -29.92 -0.36 -6.71
C PRO A 72 -30.85 -0.21 -7.90
N GLU A 73 -31.04 1.02 -8.41
CA GLU A 73 -31.92 1.33 -9.52
C GLU A 73 -31.51 2.65 -10.20
N ALA A 74 -31.45 2.67 -11.54
CA ALA A 74 -31.24 3.88 -12.32
C ALA A 74 -32.19 3.98 -13.52
N THR A 75 -32.52 5.22 -13.90
CA THR A 75 -33.34 5.53 -15.08
C THR A 75 -32.48 5.53 -16.34
N VAL A 76 -32.88 4.79 -17.39
CA VAL A 76 -32.15 4.80 -18.66
C VAL A 76 -32.27 6.18 -19.34
N VAL A 77 -31.15 6.74 -19.76
CA VAL A 77 -31.09 8.02 -20.47
C VAL A 77 -31.71 7.87 -21.86
N ALA A 78 -32.69 8.71 -22.17
CA ALA A 78 -33.34 8.78 -23.48
C ALA A 78 -33.01 10.10 -24.20
N ALA A 79 -32.97 10.07 -25.53
CA ALA A 79 -32.60 11.23 -26.36
C ALA A 79 -33.66 12.36 -26.37
N ASP A 80 -34.92 12.02 -26.16
CA ASP A 80 -36.10 12.89 -26.22
C ASP A 80 -36.55 13.41 -24.83
N LYS A 81 -36.07 12.80 -23.74
CA LYS A 81 -36.33 13.23 -22.36
C LYS A 81 -35.13 14.01 -21.82
N ASN A 82 -35.23 15.33 -21.89
CA ASN A 82 -34.11 16.23 -21.65
C ASN A 82 -34.11 16.92 -20.26
N GLU A 83 -35.02 16.55 -19.36
CA GLU A 83 -35.02 17.04 -17.97
C GLU A 83 -34.68 15.90 -17.01
N TRP A 84 -33.65 16.09 -16.18
CA TRP A 84 -33.25 15.15 -15.14
C TRP A 84 -33.53 15.74 -13.77
N THR A 85 -34.39 15.08 -13.00
CA THR A 85 -34.62 15.37 -11.59
C THR A 85 -33.71 14.52 -10.69
N SER A 86 -33.63 14.85 -9.41
CA SER A 86 -32.82 14.10 -8.44
C SER A 86 -32.99 12.58 -8.57
N GLY A 87 -31.86 11.85 -8.62
CA GLY A 87 -31.86 10.40 -8.79
C GLY A 87 -30.71 9.89 -9.67
N TRP A 88 -30.75 8.58 -9.96
CA TRP A 88 -29.75 7.88 -10.76
C TRP A 88 -30.19 7.71 -12.20
N TYR A 89 -29.25 7.90 -13.12
CA TYR A 89 -29.40 7.73 -14.56
C TYR A 89 -28.27 6.87 -15.12
N ILE A 90 -28.56 6.09 -16.16
CA ILE A 90 -27.58 5.21 -16.83
C ILE A 90 -27.64 5.36 -18.35
N VAL A 91 -26.47 5.36 -18.99
CA VAL A 91 -26.30 5.30 -20.44
C VAL A 91 -25.94 3.85 -20.82
N GLU A 92 -26.89 3.10 -21.40
CA GLU A 92 -26.71 1.68 -21.78
C GLU A 92 -26.45 1.45 -23.28
N ASN A 93 -26.44 2.51 -24.08
CA ASN A 93 -26.19 2.46 -25.51
C ASN A 93 -25.60 3.79 -26.00
N THR A 94 -25.47 3.95 -27.32
CA THR A 94 -25.17 5.28 -27.88
C THR A 94 -26.44 6.12 -27.90
N VAL A 95 -26.41 7.26 -27.20
CA VAL A 95 -27.51 8.22 -27.10
C VAL A 95 -27.10 9.54 -27.75
N ASP A 96 -27.75 9.89 -28.85
CA ASP A 96 -27.59 11.18 -29.53
C ASP A 96 -28.71 12.14 -29.08
N ALA A 97 -28.41 13.01 -28.13
CA ALA A 97 -29.40 13.92 -27.58
C ALA A 97 -29.80 14.97 -28.63
N THR A 98 -31.10 15.06 -28.90
CA THR A 98 -31.66 16.06 -29.82
C THR A 98 -31.87 17.41 -29.15
N GLU A 99 -32.02 17.40 -27.82
CA GLU A 99 -32.22 18.58 -26.98
C GLU A 99 -31.20 18.67 -25.85
N ARG A 100 -31.14 19.84 -25.23
CA ARG A 100 -30.26 20.14 -24.10
C ARG A 100 -30.76 19.44 -22.84
N PHE A 101 -29.88 18.72 -22.14
CA PHE A 101 -30.20 18.19 -20.81
C PHE A 101 -30.21 19.30 -19.76
N VAL A 102 -31.20 19.27 -18.86
CA VAL A 102 -31.36 20.21 -17.75
C VAL A 102 -31.42 19.45 -16.45
N VAL A 103 -30.46 19.70 -15.56
CA VAL A 103 -30.35 19.07 -14.24
C VAL A 103 -31.11 19.89 -13.19
N LYS A 104 -32.02 19.23 -12.46
CA LYS A 104 -32.79 19.78 -11.33
C LYS A 104 -32.61 18.91 -10.08
N GLY A 105 -32.02 19.48 -9.03
CA GLY A 105 -31.69 18.74 -7.81
C GLY A 105 -30.35 18.00 -7.92
N ASP A 106 -30.27 16.79 -7.37
CA ASP A 106 -29.04 15.99 -7.21
C ASP A 106 -29.04 14.75 -8.12
N VAL A 107 -28.31 14.83 -9.23
CA VAL A 107 -28.32 13.82 -10.29
C VAL A 107 -27.01 13.03 -10.31
N HIS A 108 -27.14 11.70 -10.41
CA HIS A 108 -26.03 10.77 -10.57
C HIS A 108 -26.13 10.08 -11.93
N LEU A 109 -25.11 10.20 -12.77
CA LEU A 109 -25.05 9.62 -14.11
C LEU A 109 -23.98 8.52 -14.18
N ILE A 110 -24.38 7.31 -14.56
CA ILE A 110 -23.49 6.18 -14.83
C ILE A 110 -23.28 6.06 -16.33
N LEU A 111 -22.03 6.14 -16.77
CA LEU A 111 -21.60 5.85 -18.14
C LEU A 111 -21.23 4.36 -18.23
N ALA A 112 -22.11 3.52 -18.76
CA ALA A 112 -21.83 2.09 -18.88
C ALA A 112 -20.70 1.82 -19.88
N ALA A 113 -19.98 0.71 -19.68
CA ALA A 113 -18.84 0.35 -20.49
C ALA A 113 -19.19 0.30 -21.99
N GLY A 114 -18.33 0.91 -22.83
CA GLY A 114 -18.52 0.96 -24.29
C GLY A 114 -19.70 1.83 -24.78
N CYS A 115 -20.46 2.47 -23.89
CA CYS A 115 -21.61 3.29 -24.25
C CYS A 115 -21.21 4.77 -24.42
N THR A 116 -21.99 5.54 -25.17
CA THR A 116 -21.66 6.95 -25.49
C THR A 116 -22.88 7.86 -25.37
N LEU A 117 -22.79 8.93 -24.58
CA LEU A 117 -23.78 10.00 -24.54
C LEU A 117 -23.27 11.23 -25.30
N ASN A 118 -23.92 11.58 -26.41
CA ASN A 118 -23.64 12.77 -27.19
C ASN A 118 -24.64 13.89 -26.83
N ALA A 119 -24.29 14.70 -25.83
CA ALA A 119 -25.05 15.89 -25.43
C ALA A 119 -24.64 17.10 -26.29
N THR A 120 -25.07 17.11 -27.56
CA THR A 120 -24.61 18.07 -28.59
C THR A 120 -25.03 19.53 -28.36
N LYS A 121 -26.03 19.77 -27.51
CA LYS A 121 -26.40 21.11 -27.03
C LYS A 121 -25.84 21.40 -25.63
N GLY A 122 -25.25 20.43 -24.94
CA GLY A 122 -24.66 20.55 -23.61
C GLY A 122 -25.60 20.13 -22.48
N ILE A 123 -25.06 20.10 -21.26
CA ILE A 123 -25.77 19.72 -20.03
C ILE A 123 -25.80 20.92 -19.09
N THR A 124 -27.00 21.43 -18.80
CA THR A 124 -27.18 22.56 -17.90
C THR A 124 -27.22 22.11 -16.46
N VAL A 125 -26.27 22.59 -15.66
CA VAL A 125 -26.20 22.43 -14.21
C VAL A 125 -26.16 23.83 -13.62
N SER A 126 -27.33 24.43 -13.38
CA SER A 126 -27.45 25.78 -12.81
C SER A 126 -27.16 25.79 -11.31
N GLU A 127 -26.84 26.96 -10.76
CA GLU A 127 -26.64 27.18 -9.33
C GLU A 127 -27.74 26.52 -8.46
N GLY A 128 -27.32 25.79 -7.42
CA GLY A 128 -28.22 25.01 -6.55
C GLY A 128 -28.47 23.56 -6.97
N ASN A 129 -28.03 23.14 -8.16
CA ASN A 129 -28.15 21.76 -8.65
C ASN A 129 -26.77 21.05 -8.71
N SER A 130 -26.79 19.72 -8.74
CA SER A 130 -25.58 18.89 -8.81
C SER A 130 -25.68 17.77 -9.85
N LEU A 131 -24.56 17.54 -10.56
CA LEU A 131 -24.36 16.41 -11.45
C LEU A 131 -23.10 15.66 -11.02
N THR A 132 -23.23 14.37 -10.71
CA THR A 132 -22.10 13.47 -10.43
C THR A 132 -22.01 12.39 -11.51
N ILE A 133 -20.86 12.26 -12.15
CA ILE A 133 -20.62 11.33 -13.26
C ILE A 133 -19.74 10.18 -12.77
N TYR A 134 -20.14 8.95 -13.09
CA TYR A 134 -19.47 7.70 -12.75
C TYR A 134 -19.19 6.88 -14.01
N ALA A 135 -18.19 6.00 -13.93
CA ALA A 135 -17.96 4.92 -14.88
C ALA A 135 -17.91 3.58 -14.15
N GLN A 136 -17.81 2.49 -14.90
CA GLN A 136 -17.75 1.12 -14.37
C GLN A 136 -16.31 0.56 -14.29
N SER A 137 -15.33 1.31 -14.81
CA SER A 137 -13.92 0.93 -14.80
C SER A 137 -13.03 2.16 -14.58
N THR A 138 -11.81 1.93 -14.08
CA THR A 138 -10.72 2.92 -14.02
C THR A 138 -9.78 2.82 -15.22
N VAL A 139 -9.93 1.78 -16.06
CA VAL A 139 -9.20 1.57 -17.30
C VAL A 139 -9.87 2.35 -18.43
N LYS A 140 -9.10 3.21 -19.12
CA LYS A 140 -9.63 4.13 -20.14
C LYS A 140 -10.53 3.44 -21.17
N ASP A 141 -10.04 2.35 -21.76
CA ASP A 141 -10.68 1.71 -22.92
C ASP A 141 -11.95 0.92 -22.55
N GLU A 142 -12.21 0.74 -21.25
CA GLU A 142 -13.40 0.07 -20.72
C GLU A 142 -14.48 1.07 -20.24
N MET A 143 -14.16 2.37 -20.21
CA MET A 143 -15.08 3.39 -19.73
C MET A 143 -16.16 3.75 -20.76
N GLY A 144 -17.35 4.13 -20.27
CA GLY A 144 -18.32 4.85 -21.07
C GLY A 144 -17.89 6.30 -21.35
N THR A 145 -18.44 6.87 -22.42
CA THR A 145 -18.07 8.20 -22.95
C THR A 145 -19.20 9.21 -22.82
N LEU A 146 -18.87 10.45 -22.45
CA LEU A 146 -19.76 11.61 -22.50
C LEU A 146 -19.11 12.69 -23.38
N ASN A 147 -19.79 13.05 -24.47
CA ASN A 147 -19.43 14.17 -25.33
C ASN A 147 -20.45 15.30 -25.17
N ALA A 148 -20.09 16.33 -24.41
CA ALA A 148 -20.94 17.49 -24.14
C ALA A 148 -20.43 18.72 -24.89
N SER A 149 -21.24 19.27 -25.79
CA SER A 149 -20.89 20.48 -26.56
C SER A 149 -21.94 21.56 -26.31
N GLY A 150 -21.53 22.68 -25.72
CA GLY A 150 -22.45 23.77 -25.40
C GLY A 150 -22.88 24.56 -26.63
N SER A 151 -24.16 24.94 -26.67
CA SER A 151 -24.71 25.94 -27.61
C SER A 151 -25.23 27.15 -26.83
N TRP A 152 -24.50 28.27 -26.83
CA TRP A 152 -24.69 29.38 -25.87
C TRP A 152 -24.61 28.96 -24.40
N SER A 153 -23.88 27.88 -24.10
CA SER A 153 -23.71 27.32 -22.77
C SER A 153 -22.28 26.82 -22.58
N ALA A 154 -21.97 26.46 -21.33
CA ALA A 154 -20.89 25.52 -21.08
C ALA A 154 -21.21 24.16 -21.73
N GLY A 155 -20.18 23.34 -21.95
CA GLY A 155 -20.39 21.93 -22.29
C GLY A 155 -21.16 21.24 -21.18
N ILE A 156 -20.68 21.42 -19.94
CA ILE A 156 -21.34 20.97 -18.70
C ILE A 156 -21.32 22.15 -17.72
N GLY A 157 -22.48 22.64 -17.30
CA GLY A 157 -22.58 23.74 -16.33
C GLY A 157 -23.59 24.81 -16.71
N GLY A 158 -23.19 26.08 -16.69
CA GLY A 158 -24.09 27.21 -16.91
C GLY A 158 -24.66 27.29 -18.34
N TYR A 159 -25.79 27.97 -18.49
CA TYR A 159 -26.48 28.23 -19.75
C TYR A 159 -26.90 29.71 -19.87
N ALA A 160 -26.46 30.39 -20.93
CA ALA A 160 -26.68 31.81 -21.14
C ALA A 160 -27.85 32.11 -22.10
N ILE A 161 -29.07 31.80 -21.66
CA ILE A 161 -30.31 32.14 -22.39
C ILE A 161 -30.68 33.62 -22.34
N ASP A 162 -30.49 34.23 -21.17
CA ASP A 162 -30.79 35.63 -20.89
C ASP A 162 -29.50 36.27 -20.37
N ARG A 163 -29.23 37.51 -20.77
CA ARG A 163 -28.06 38.28 -20.37
C ARG A 163 -27.89 38.30 -18.84
N ASP A 164 -29.00 38.43 -18.12
CA ASP A 164 -29.02 38.63 -16.67
C ASP A 164 -29.61 37.41 -15.91
N GLY A 165 -29.78 36.28 -16.60
CA GLY A 165 -30.36 35.04 -16.02
C GLY A 165 -29.41 34.31 -15.06
N PRO A 166 -29.91 33.76 -13.92
CA PRO A 166 -29.11 33.03 -12.95
C PRO A 166 -28.56 31.70 -13.48
N GLU A 167 -29.16 31.12 -14.51
CA GLU A 167 -28.76 29.83 -15.12
C GLU A 167 -27.35 29.85 -15.72
N ARG A 168 -26.76 31.04 -15.85
CA ARG A 168 -25.39 31.28 -16.31
C ARG A 168 -24.35 30.82 -15.30
N ASN A 169 -24.71 30.78 -14.02
CA ASN A 169 -23.87 30.27 -12.95
C ASN A 169 -23.94 28.75 -12.92
N CYS A 170 -22.79 28.11 -12.83
CA CYS A 170 -22.71 26.67 -12.68
C CYS A 170 -23.04 26.25 -11.23
N GLY A 171 -23.78 25.17 -11.08
CA GLY A 171 -23.93 24.42 -9.84
C GLY A 171 -22.70 23.55 -9.54
N SER A 172 -22.93 22.38 -8.95
CA SER A 172 -21.84 21.44 -8.63
C SER A 172 -21.71 20.36 -9.70
N VAL A 173 -20.50 20.18 -10.23
CA VAL A 173 -20.15 19.13 -11.18
C VAL A 173 -19.06 18.26 -10.57
N THR A 174 -19.33 16.97 -10.44
CA THR A 174 -18.37 15.98 -9.92
C THR A 174 -18.14 14.90 -10.96
N ILE A 175 -16.88 14.57 -11.24
CA ILE A 175 -16.50 13.49 -12.16
C ILE A 175 -15.66 12.48 -11.38
N ASN A 176 -16.23 11.30 -11.13
CA ASN A 176 -15.54 10.18 -10.49
C ASN A 176 -14.91 9.23 -11.51
N GLY A 177 -15.42 9.19 -12.74
CA GLY A 177 -14.91 8.34 -13.81
C GLY A 177 -15.52 8.66 -15.17
N GLY A 178 -15.06 7.96 -16.21
CA GLY A 178 -15.56 8.09 -17.58
C GLY A 178 -14.60 8.82 -18.51
N ILE A 179 -14.81 8.67 -19.82
CA ILE A 179 -14.20 9.52 -20.83
C ILE A 179 -15.14 10.72 -21.03
N VAL A 180 -14.78 11.88 -20.48
CA VAL A 180 -15.64 13.07 -20.49
C VAL A 180 -14.99 14.16 -21.35
N SER A 181 -15.62 14.48 -22.47
CA SER A 181 -15.24 15.59 -23.35
C SER A 181 -16.27 16.71 -23.21
N ALA A 182 -15.85 17.89 -22.75
CA ALA A 182 -16.74 19.02 -22.50
C ALA A 182 -16.25 20.28 -23.20
N ARG A 183 -17.05 20.81 -24.12
CA ARG A 183 -16.70 21.96 -24.95
C ARG A 183 -17.65 23.12 -24.76
N GLY A 184 -17.11 24.28 -24.40
CA GLY A 184 -17.87 25.51 -24.26
C GLY A 184 -18.22 26.15 -25.61
N SER A 185 -19.39 26.79 -25.67
CA SER A 185 -19.73 27.76 -26.72
C SER A 185 -18.89 29.04 -26.58
N SER A 186 -19.05 30.00 -27.50
CA SER A 186 -18.45 31.35 -27.40
C SER A 186 -18.61 31.95 -26.00
N ALA A 187 -17.50 32.40 -25.40
CA ALA A 187 -17.42 32.97 -24.05
C ALA A 187 -17.91 32.06 -22.90
N CYS A 188 -18.04 30.75 -23.10
CA CYS A 188 -18.46 29.79 -22.07
C CYS A 188 -17.34 28.80 -21.74
N ALA A 189 -17.33 28.29 -20.52
CA ALA A 189 -16.38 27.26 -20.12
C ALA A 189 -16.68 25.90 -20.75
N GLY A 190 -15.69 25.01 -20.85
CA GLY A 190 -15.96 23.61 -21.15
C GLY A 190 -16.79 22.98 -20.03
N ILE A 191 -16.27 23.12 -18.80
CA ILE A 191 -16.95 22.74 -17.56
C ILE A 191 -17.01 23.97 -16.65
N GLY A 192 -18.21 24.41 -16.29
CA GLY A 192 -18.42 25.54 -15.38
C GLY A 192 -19.33 26.63 -15.94
N GLY A 193 -18.98 27.90 -15.75
CA GLY A 193 -19.87 29.05 -16.00
C GLY A 193 -20.06 29.41 -17.48
N ALA A 194 -21.20 30.03 -17.81
CA ALA A 194 -21.52 30.49 -19.16
C ALA A 194 -21.61 32.01 -19.29
N GLY A 195 -20.86 32.57 -20.24
CA GLY A 195 -20.84 33.99 -20.59
C GLY A 195 -21.95 34.34 -21.58
N TRP A 196 -22.49 35.56 -21.50
CA TRP A 196 -23.38 36.11 -22.52
C TRP A 196 -22.69 37.27 -23.26
N GLY A 197 -22.68 37.22 -24.59
CA GLY A 197 -22.11 38.27 -25.45
C GLY A 197 -20.71 37.97 -26.01
N ASN A 198 -20.12 38.97 -26.68
CA ASN A 198 -18.72 38.93 -27.12
C ASN A 198 -17.80 39.10 -25.91
N ALA A 199 -16.59 38.57 -25.99
CA ALA A 199 -15.73 38.26 -24.87
C ALA A 199 -15.09 39.45 -24.13
N TYR A 200 -15.50 40.68 -24.46
CA TYR A 200 -15.16 41.89 -23.73
C TYR A 200 -16.44 42.52 -23.14
N PHE A 201 -16.75 42.10 -21.91
CA PHE A 201 -17.55 42.80 -20.90
C PHE A 201 -19.04 43.08 -21.19
N THR A 202 -19.93 42.31 -20.54
CA THR A 202 -21.13 42.87 -19.85
C THR A 202 -21.78 41.88 -18.87
N SER A 203 -21.67 40.56 -19.09
CA SER A 203 -22.38 39.57 -18.26
C SER A 203 -21.56 38.27 -18.10
N TYR A 204 -21.31 37.83 -16.86
CA TYR A 204 -20.47 36.66 -16.54
C TYR A 204 -21.23 35.58 -15.79
N GLY A 205 -20.92 34.32 -16.10
CA GLY A 205 -21.35 33.13 -15.39
C GLY A 205 -20.26 32.68 -14.43
N ASN A 206 -20.63 32.55 -13.16
CA ASN A 206 -19.73 32.07 -12.12
C ASN A 206 -19.50 30.57 -12.25
N CYS A 207 -18.29 30.12 -11.92
CA CYS A 207 -18.06 28.72 -11.63
C CYS A 207 -18.65 28.39 -10.25
N GLY A 208 -19.36 27.27 -10.15
CA GLY A 208 -19.76 26.70 -8.88
C GLY A 208 -18.64 25.82 -8.31
N THR A 209 -18.98 24.59 -7.94
CA THR A 209 -17.99 23.60 -7.51
C THR A 209 -17.72 22.63 -8.65
N VAL A 210 -16.46 22.46 -9.05
CA VAL A 210 -16.04 21.41 -9.98
C VAL A 210 -15.08 20.48 -9.26
N THR A 211 -15.40 19.20 -9.18
CA THR A 211 -14.56 18.17 -8.55
C THR A 211 -14.25 17.06 -9.55
N ILE A 212 -12.98 16.72 -9.72
CA ILE A 212 -12.53 15.61 -10.56
C ILE A 212 -11.72 14.66 -9.68
N ASN A 213 -12.28 13.48 -9.42
CA ASN A 213 -11.65 12.41 -8.65
C ASN A 213 -11.01 11.35 -9.55
N GLY A 214 -11.48 11.19 -10.78
CA GLY A 214 -11.03 10.17 -11.70
C GLY A 214 -11.50 10.39 -13.14
N GLY A 215 -11.24 9.42 -14.00
CA GLY A 215 -11.61 9.45 -15.42
C GLY A 215 -10.61 10.16 -16.33
N TRP A 216 -10.98 10.23 -17.60
CA TRP A 216 -10.27 10.93 -18.67
C TRP A 216 -11.08 12.15 -19.09
N VAL A 217 -10.75 13.30 -18.53
CA VAL A 217 -11.49 14.54 -18.72
C VAL A 217 -10.75 15.42 -19.71
N THR A 218 -11.40 15.76 -20.81
CA THR A 218 -10.92 16.77 -21.75
C THR A 218 -11.88 17.94 -21.76
N ALA A 219 -11.40 19.12 -21.37
CA ALA A 219 -12.20 20.33 -21.39
C ALA A 219 -11.64 21.33 -22.40
N TYR A 220 -12.55 21.94 -23.18
CA TYR A 220 -12.22 22.96 -24.16
C TYR A 220 -12.94 24.26 -23.78
N GLY A 221 -12.19 25.36 -23.71
CA GLY A 221 -12.80 26.68 -23.62
C GLY A 221 -13.62 27.03 -24.88
N ALA A 222 -14.20 28.23 -24.88
CA ALA A 222 -14.92 28.80 -26.01
C ALA A 222 -14.20 28.65 -27.36
N GLY A 223 -14.72 27.80 -28.25
CA GLY A 223 -14.06 27.44 -29.52
C GLY A 223 -13.56 28.63 -30.38
N LYS A 224 -12.52 28.38 -31.21
CA LYS A 224 -11.74 29.31 -32.08
C LYS A 224 -12.49 30.51 -32.71
N MET A 225 -12.98 31.45 -31.90
CA MET A 225 -13.66 32.66 -32.34
C MET A 225 -12.86 33.89 -31.89
N LEU A 226 -12.43 34.66 -32.89
CA LEU A 226 -12.01 36.07 -32.89
C LEU A 226 -11.42 36.61 -31.59
N LYS A 227 -10.08 36.53 -31.45
CA LYS A 227 -9.14 37.42 -30.71
C LYS A 227 -9.51 37.97 -29.30
N ALA A 228 -10.60 37.56 -28.68
CA ALA A 228 -11.18 38.22 -27.51
C ALA A 228 -11.62 37.25 -26.41
N SER A 229 -11.77 35.93 -26.65
CA SER A 229 -12.32 35.01 -25.64
C SER A 229 -11.44 34.81 -24.40
N ALA A 230 -12.05 34.90 -23.22
CA ALA A 230 -11.41 34.77 -21.91
C ALA A 230 -12.08 33.70 -21.00
N ALA A 231 -12.86 32.78 -21.57
CA ALA A 231 -13.49 31.70 -20.79
C ALA A 231 -12.49 30.58 -20.49
N ALA A 232 -12.50 30.07 -19.26
CA ALA A 232 -11.62 28.97 -18.88
C ALA A 232 -12.08 27.64 -19.51
N ALA A 233 -11.19 26.68 -19.72
CA ALA A 233 -11.64 25.34 -20.12
C ALA A 233 -12.40 24.67 -18.97
N ILE A 234 -11.88 24.77 -17.74
CA ILE A 234 -12.58 24.42 -16.51
C ILE A 234 -12.63 25.66 -15.60
N GLY A 235 -13.82 26.16 -15.34
CA GLY A 235 -14.03 27.29 -14.44
C GLY A 235 -15.06 28.29 -14.94
N ASN A 236 -14.78 29.58 -14.85
CA ASN A 236 -15.75 30.63 -15.14
C ASN A 236 -15.80 31.02 -16.64
N SER A 237 -16.83 31.79 -17.00
CA SER A 237 -16.73 32.66 -18.18
C SER A 237 -15.90 33.90 -17.83
N GLY A 238 -15.05 34.40 -18.73
CA GLY A 238 -14.11 35.49 -18.43
C GLY A 238 -14.76 36.68 -17.71
N GLY A 239 -14.27 37.03 -16.51
CA GLY A 239 -14.82 38.06 -15.62
C GLY A 239 -15.73 37.57 -14.47
N GLY A 240 -16.18 36.32 -14.45
CA GLY A 240 -17.02 35.75 -13.38
C GLY A 240 -16.24 35.32 -12.13
N SER A 241 -16.92 34.91 -11.05
CA SER A 241 -16.28 34.26 -9.91
C SER A 241 -15.76 32.87 -10.29
N GLY A 242 -14.59 32.54 -9.77
CA GLY A 242 -13.83 31.34 -10.06
C GLY A 242 -14.33 30.06 -9.40
N GLY A 243 -15.22 30.19 -8.41
CA GLY A 243 -15.78 29.06 -7.69
C GLY A 243 -14.73 28.25 -6.92
N THR A 244 -15.01 26.96 -6.75
CA THR A 244 -14.06 26.00 -6.17
C THR A 244 -13.80 24.87 -7.16
N ILE A 245 -12.54 24.68 -7.54
CA ILE A 245 -12.12 23.59 -8.41
C ILE A 245 -11.22 22.65 -7.60
N ARG A 246 -11.55 21.36 -7.58
CA ARG A 246 -10.76 20.31 -6.91
C ARG A 246 -10.43 19.20 -7.88
N ILE A 247 -9.16 18.86 -7.99
CA ILE A 247 -8.66 17.74 -8.77
C ILE A 247 -7.83 16.86 -7.84
N THR A 248 -8.29 15.65 -7.61
CA THR A 248 -7.67 14.69 -6.69
C THR A 248 -7.12 13.47 -7.44
N GLY A 249 -7.58 13.23 -8.69
CA GLY A 249 -7.15 12.12 -9.53
C GLY A 249 -7.60 12.27 -10.98
N GLY A 250 -7.43 11.21 -11.78
CA GLY A 250 -7.75 11.17 -13.20
C GLY A 250 -6.69 11.78 -14.12
N THR A 251 -6.94 11.70 -15.42
CA THR A 251 -6.18 12.43 -16.45
C THR A 251 -7.03 13.60 -16.94
N VAL A 252 -6.55 14.82 -16.75
CA VAL A 252 -7.28 16.06 -17.07
C VAL A 252 -6.49 16.83 -18.13
N THR A 253 -7.01 16.88 -19.35
CA THR A 253 -6.47 17.70 -20.43
C THR A 253 -7.33 18.95 -20.59
N VAL A 254 -6.70 20.12 -20.55
CA VAL A 254 -7.38 21.39 -20.77
C VAL A 254 -6.82 22.10 -21.99
N GLU A 255 -7.72 22.53 -22.87
CA GLU A 255 -7.39 23.33 -24.04
C GLU A 255 -8.04 24.71 -23.92
N PRO A 256 -7.31 25.72 -23.41
CA PRO A 256 -7.82 27.08 -23.38
C PRO A 256 -7.89 27.67 -24.79
N SER A 257 -8.90 28.48 -25.02
CA SER A 257 -9.18 29.06 -26.33
C SER A 257 -9.36 30.57 -26.21
N GLY A 258 -8.37 31.30 -26.71
CA GLY A 258 -8.35 32.76 -26.69
C GLY A 258 -7.13 33.34 -25.97
N VAL A 259 -6.92 34.64 -26.15
CA VAL A 259 -5.70 35.35 -25.71
C VAL A 259 -5.62 35.52 -24.19
N LEU A 260 -6.75 35.43 -23.48
CA LEU A 260 -6.84 35.66 -22.03
C LEU A 260 -7.51 34.49 -21.28
N ALA A 261 -7.64 33.31 -21.88
CA ALA A 261 -8.28 32.15 -21.27
C ALA A 261 -7.30 31.35 -20.39
N ALA A 262 -7.71 31.00 -19.17
CA ALA A 262 -6.99 30.03 -18.34
C ALA A 262 -7.37 28.59 -18.75
N GLY A 263 -6.46 27.63 -18.59
CA GLY A 263 -6.82 26.22 -18.72
C GLY A 263 -7.79 25.81 -17.60
N ILE A 264 -7.35 26.01 -16.35
CA ILE A 264 -8.16 25.79 -15.14
C ILE A 264 -8.21 27.09 -14.33
N GLY A 265 -9.40 27.48 -13.87
CA GLY A 265 -9.59 28.68 -13.06
C GLY A 265 -10.41 29.74 -13.78
N GLY A 266 -9.87 30.94 -13.97
CA GLY A 266 -10.61 31.98 -14.69
C GLY A 266 -9.74 32.91 -15.52
N GLY A 267 -10.31 33.36 -16.64
CA GLY A 267 -9.63 34.24 -17.58
C GLY A 267 -9.90 35.74 -17.38
N ALA A 268 -9.08 36.56 -18.03
CA ALA A 268 -9.08 38.04 -17.99
C ALA A 268 -8.94 38.64 -16.58
N ASP A 269 -7.85 38.33 -15.87
CA ASP A 269 -7.34 38.99 -14.65
C ASP A 269 -8.25 39.00 -13.39
N ASN A 270 -9.47 38.46 -13.46
CA ASN A 270 -10.49 38.59 -12.42
C ASN A 270 -10.85 37.27 -11.73
N PHE A 271 -9.88 36.43 -11.36
CA PHE A 271 -10.19 35.23 -10.58
C PHE A 271 -10.33 35.54 -9.08
N VAL A 272 -11.52 35.24 -8.53
CA VAL A 272 -11.79 35.08 -7.10
C VAL A 272 -12.34 33.66 -6.90
N GLY A 273 -11.51 32.71 -6.47
CA GLY A 273 -11.89 31.30 -6.29
C GLY A 273 -10.77 30.45 -5.66
N THR A 274 -11.04 29.17 -5.38
CA THR A 274 -10.06 28.22 -4.81
C THR A 274 -9.78 27.10 -5.79
N ILE A 275 -8.50 26.78 -6.04
CA ILE A 275 -8.08 25.67 -6.90
C ILE A 275 -7.22 24.72 -6.07
N VAL A 276 -7.67 23.48 -5.89
CA VAL A 276 -6.91 22.45 -5.19
C VAL A 276 -6.58 21.33 -6.16
N VAL A 277 -5.30 21.09 -6.42
CA VAL A 277 -4.83 20.01 -7.30
C VAL A 277 -3.94 19.10 -6.46
N SER A 278 -4.55 18.17 -5.73
CA SER A 278 -3.83 17.29 -4.81
C SER A 278 -3.35 15.99 -5.45
N GLY A 279 -3.79 15.67 -6.67
CA GLY A 279 -3.41 14.46 -7.39
C GLY A 279 -3.86 14.49 -8.85
N GLY A 280 -3.63 13.41 -9.58
CA GLY A 280 -3.96 13.26 -11.00
C GLY A 280 -2.84 13.68 -11.97
N HIS A 281 -3.05 13.39 -13.25
CA HIS A 281 -2.22 13.84 -14.36
C HIS A 281 -2.93 14.99 -15.09
N ILE A 282 -2.39 16.20 -15.00
CA ILE A 282 -2.98 17.41 -15.58
C ILE A 282 -2.12 17.86 -16.75
N ILE A 283 -2.71 17.97 -17.93
CA ILE A 283 -2.07 18.49 -19.13
C ILE A 283 -2.71 19.85 -19.42
N ALA A 284 -1.98 20.93 -19.14
CA ALA A 284 -2.46 22.30 -19.23
C ALA A 284 -1.47 23.20 -19.99
N ASN A 285 -1.63 23.26 -21.30
CA ASN A 285 -0.78 24.10 -22.16
C ASN A 285 -1.42 25.48 -22.40
N VAL A 286 -0.59 26.52 -22.46
CA VAL A 286 -0.98 27.89 -22.82
C VAL A 286 -0.86 28.11 -24.32
N ASN A 287 -1.79 28.89 -24.88
CA ASN A 287 -1.78 29.30 -26.28
C ASN A 287 -1.07 30.65 -26.42
N THR A 288 0.16 30.64 -26.94
CA THR A 288 1.07 31.80 -27.00
C THR A 288 0.75 32.84 -28.08
N SER A 289 -0.40 32.73 -28.76
CA SER A 289 -0.74 33.59 -29.91
C SER A 289 -1.23 35.01 -29.55
N GLY A 290 -1.10 35.44 -28.28
CA GLY A 290 -1.57 36.72 -27.78
C GLY A 290 -0.45 37.64 -27.26
N SER A 291 -0.19 38.73 -27.98
CA SER A 291 0.77 39.79 -27.64
C SER A 291 0.32 40.67 -26.46
N SER A 292 0.29 40.14 -25.24
CA SER A 292 0.25 40.98 -24.04
C SER A 292 1.23 40.47 -22.99
N SER A 293 2.00 41.38 -22.41
CA SER A 293 2.90 41.19 -21.25
C SER A 293 2.20 40.69 -19.97
N ASN A 294 0.93 40.31 -20.06
CA ASN A 294 0.08 39.78 -19.00
C ASN A 294 -0.33 38.36 -19.42
N HIS A 295 0.56 37.38 -19.21
CA HIS A 295 0.22 35.98 -19.46
C HIS A 295 -0.76 35.49 -18.40
N ASN A 296 -1.92 34.97 -18.81
CA ASN A 296 -2.77 34.22 -17.90
C ASN A 296 -2.19 32.81 -17.73
N PRO A 297 -1.99 32.36 -16.48
CA PRO A 297 -1.36 31.07 -16.19
C PRO A 297 -2.20 29.89 -16.67
N CYS A 298 -1.53 28.77 -16.96
CA CYS A 298 -2.19 27.52 -17.36
C CYS A 298 -3.24 27.03 -16.34
N ILE A 299 -2.97 27.25 -15.04
CA ILE A 299 -3.82 26.87 -13.90
C ILE A 299 -3.82 28.00 -12.87
N GLY A 300 -4.86 28.85 -12.89
CA GLY A 300 -5.16 29.85 -11.87
C GLY A 300 -4.10 30.93 -11.60
N ASN A 301 -4.46 32.09 -11.06
CA ASN A 301 -3.47 33.09 -10.63
C ASN A 301 -2.84 32.76 -9.26
N THR A 302 -1.69 33.40 -8.97
CA THR A 302 -0.74 33.23 -7.85
C THR A 302 -1.31 33.03 -6.43
N MET A 303 -2.59 33.30 -6.19
CA MET A 303 -3.19 33.32 -4.84
C MET A 303 -4.17 32.17 -4.54
N SER A 304 -4.39 31.23 -5.48
CA SER A 304 -5.51 30.27 -5.36
C SER A 304 -5.16 28.79 -5.53
N LEU A 305 -3.98 28.43 -6.06
CA LEU A 305 -3.57 27.04 -6.27
C LEU A 305 -2.92 26.46 -5.00
N SER A 306 -3.41 25.29 -4.58
CA SER A 306 -2.79 24.47 -3.52
C SER A 306 -2.78 23.01 -3.91
N THR A 307 -1.68 22.32 -3.63
CA THR A 307 -1.57 20.86 -3.78
C THR A 307 -1.77 20.12 -2.46
N GLY A 308 -1.79 20.85 -1.34
CA GLY A 308 -1.54 20.29 -0.02
C GLY A 308 -0.08 19.84 0.17
N SER A 309 0.33 19.64 1.42
CA SER A 309 1.71 19.25 1.77
C SER A 309 2.11 17.86 1.28
N ASN A 310 1.12 17.01 0.99
CA ASN A 310 1.30 15.63 0.54
C ASN A 310 0.68 15.39 -0.85
N GLY A 311 0.47 16.46 -1.63
CA GLY A 311 -0.07 16.35 -2.98
C GLY A 311 0.84 15.55 -3.91
N THR A 312 0.25 14.80 -4.83
CA THR A 312 0.91 13.90 -5.79
C THR A 312 0.61 14.25 -7.24
N ALA A 313 0.14 15.47 -7.49
CA ALA A 313 -0.23 15.93 -8.82
C ALA A 313 0.98 15.90 -9.78
N PHE A 314 0.78 15.38 -10.98
CA PHE A 314 1.71 15.46 -12.10
C PHE A 314 1.15 16.45 -13.14
N ILE A 315 1.79 17.61 -13.30
CA ILE A 315 1.32 18.69 -14.17
C ILE A 315 2.26 18.84 -15.35
N GLU A 316 1.75 18.60 -16.55
CA GLU A 316 2.42 18.90 -17.81
C GLU A 316 1.95 20.26 -18.37
N THR A 317 2.90 21.12 -18.72
CA THR A 317 2.63 22.45 -19.26
C THR A 317 3.76 22.98 -20.14
N ASN A 318 3.48 24.00 -20.94
CA ASN A 318 4.45 24.81 -21.67
C ASN A 318 4.45 26.28 -21.20
N ASP A 319 3.82 26.56 -20.05
CA ASP A 319 3.80 27.89 -19.45
C ASP A 319 5.17 28.21 -18.84
N PRO A 320 5.97 29.11 -19.43
CA PRO A 320 7.36 29.36 -19.02
C PRO A 320 7.47 29.90 -17.59
N ASP A 321 6.41 30.50 -17.08
CA ASP A 321 6.38 31.08 -15.75
C ASP A 321 5.97 29.99 -14.69
N PHE A 322 5.41 28.85 -15.12
CA PHE A 322 4.95 27.74 -14.26
C PHE A 322 6.06 26.80 -13.80
N THR A 323 6.82 27.25 -12.80
CA THR A 323 7.86 26.45 -12.12
C THR A 323 7.46 26.02 -10.69
N GLY A 324 6.22 26.32 -10.30
CA GLY A 324 5.55 25.88 -9.07
C GLY A 324 5.94 26.60 -7.77
N ASN A 325 7.16 27.15 -7.61
CA ASN A 325 7.54 27.83 -6.35
C ASN A 325 6.79 29.13 -6.10
N ASN A 326 6.60 29.95 -7.13
CA ASN A 326 6.08 31.31 -6.96
C ASN A 326 4.55 31.36 -6.82
N TRP A 327 3.87 30.23 -6.99
CA TRP A 327 2.40 30.16 -7.17
C TRP A 327 1.68 29.15 -6.26
N GLY A 328 2.29 28.77 -5.12
CA GLY A 328 1.61 27.94 -4.11
C GLY A 328 1.62 26.43 -4.35
N PHE A 329 2.38 25.94 -5.34
CA PHE A 329 2.57 24.51 -5.58
C PHE A 329 3.62 23.96 -4.60
N THR A 330 3.16 23.32 -3.51
CA THR A 330 4.02 22.89 -2.41
C THR A 330 4.46 21.42 -2.50
N SER A 331 3.74 20.59 -3.26
CA SER A 331 4.03 19.17 -3.42
C SER A 331 3.49 18.65 -4.77
N GLY A 332 4.26 17.83 -5.47
CA GLY A 332 3.92 17.24 -6.77
C GLY A 332 5.09 17.30 -7.75
N ILE A 333 4.82 16.93 -9.01
CA ILE A 333 5.77 16.98 -10.11
C ILE A 333 5.21 17.92 -11.18
N VAL A 334 6.03 18.87 -11.64
CA VAL A 334 5.72 19.72 -12.79
C VAL A 334 6.66 19.36 -13.93
N LEU A 335 6.12 18.95 -15.07
CA LEU A 335 6.81 18.79 -16.34
C LEU A 335 6.54 20.03 -17.19
N ASN A 336 7.47 20.98 -17.21
CA ASN A 336 7.34 22.24 -17.94
C ASN A 336 8.34 22.32 -19.09
N ASP A 337 7.84 22.30 -20.33
CA ASP A 337 8.65 22.31 -21.54
C ASP A 337 9.81 21.29 -21.46
N GLY A 338 9.48 20.06 -21.03
CA GLY A 338 10.45 18.96 -20.84
C GLY A 338 11.29 19.00 -19.56
N ASN A 339 11.24 20.08 -18.77
CA ASN A 339 11.95 20.17 -17.49
C ASN A 339 11.09 19.63 -16.35
N TYR A 340 11.67 18.80 -15.48
CA TYR A 340 11.01 18.23 -14.32
C TYR A 340 11.34 19.05 -13.06
N TYR A 341 10.32 19.55 -12.38
CA TYR A 341 10.42 20.24 -11.10
C TYR A 341 9.69 19.43 -10.03
N VAL A 342 10.43 18.88 -9.07
CA VAL A 342 9.91 17.96 -8.05
C VAL A 342 9.84 18.64 -6.68
N ARG A 343 8.69 18.51 -6.01
CA ARG A 343 8.43 19.05 -4.68
C ARG A 343 7.73 18.04 -3.78
N GLY A 344 8.01 18.12 -2.48
CA GLY A 344 7.46 17.18 -1.51
C GLY A 344 7.93 15.75 -1.79
N ASN A 345 7.19 14.78 -1.27
CA ASN A 345 7.54 13.37 -1.42
C ASN A 345 6.77 12.78 -2.61
N GLN A 346 7.49 12.43 -3.66
CA GLN A 346 6.95 11.98 -4.94
C GLN A 346 7.51 10.62 -5.33
N THR A 347 6.71 9.86 -6.08
CA THR A 347 7.07 8.56 -6.64
C THR A 347 6.78 8.59 -8.14
N LEU A 348 7.72 8.12 -8.96
CA LEU A 348 7.52 8.04 -10.41
C LEU A 348 6.54 6.92 -10.77
N SER A 349 5.63 7.20 -11.71
CA SER A 349 4.59 6.27 -12.19
C SER A 349 4.87 5.70 -13.59
N GLY A 350 6.08 5.83 -14.11
CA GLY A 350 6.49 5.36 -15.43
C GLY A 350 7.99 5.55 -15.64
N ASN A 351 8.48 5.39 -16.88
CA ASN A 351 9.90 5.45 -17.22
C ASN A 351 10.30 6.79 -17.89
N PRO A 352 10.37 7.91 -17.15
CA PRO A 352 10.66 9.21 -17.75
C PRO A 352 12.10 9.31 -18.24
N THR A 353 12.28 10.13 -19.27
CA THR A 353 13.58 10.55 -19.78
C THR A 353 13.73 12.06 -19.58
N VAL A 354 14.81 12.47 -18.91
CA VAL A 354 15.29 13.86 -18.94
C VAL A 354 16.04 14.02 -20.26
N GLU A 355 15.45 14.75 -21.19
CA GLU A 355 16.01 14.95 -22.53
C GLU A 355 17.31 15.76 -22.50
N ARG A 356 18.07 15.70 -23.60
CA ARG A 356 19.22 16.60 -23.79
C ARG A 356 18.71 18.03 -23.71
N ASP A 357 19.45 18.92 -23.04
CA ASP A 357 19.09 20.32 -22.74
C ASP A 357 18.05 20.57 -21.63
N LYS A 358 17.37 19.53 -21.15
CA LYS A 358 16.37 19.64 -20.06
C LYS A 358 16.97 19.32 -18.69
N VAL A 359 16.30 19.73 -17.63
CA VAL A 359 16.74 19.47 -16.24
C VAL A 359 15.67 18.75 -15.44
N LEU A 360 16.10 17.87 -14.55
CA LEU A 360 15.28 17.43 -13.42
C LEU A 360 15.82 18.05 -12.14
N GLN A 361 14.98 18.76 -11.40
CA GLN A 361 15.39 19.49 -10.21
C GLN A 361 14.49 19.17 -9.01
N LEU A 362 15.12 18.75 -7.91
CA LEU A 362 14.47 18.56 -6.62
C LEU A 362 14.52 19.87 -5.80
N TYR A 363 13.38 20.28 -5.25
CA TYR A 363 13.25 21.49 -4.42
C TYR A 363 12.79 21.17 -2.99
N SER A 364 13.13 22.05 -2.04
CA SER A 364 12.47 22.15 -0.72
C SER A 364 12.25 20.82 0.01
N SER A 365 13.34 20.19 0.47
CA SER A 365 13.29 18.87 1.15
C SER A 365 12.56 17.76 0.38
N ALA A 366 12.44 17.89 -0.95
CA ALA A 366 11.78 16.89 -1.77
C ALA A 366 12.47 15.54 -1.68
N THR A 367 11.65 14.50 -1.68
CA THR A 367 12.07 13.12 -1.92
C THR A 367 11.49 12.68 -3.24
N LEU A 368 12.33 12.29 -4.20
CA LEU A 368 11.88 11.61 -5.42
C LEU A 368 12.22 10.13 -5.30
N THR A 369 11.23 9.27 -5.43
CA THR A 369 11.39 7.81 -5.43
C THR A 369 11.24 7.25 -6.83
N ILE A 370 12.25 6.52 -7.28
CA ILE A 370 12.24 5.65 -8.45
C ILE A 370 11.91 4.24 -7.91
N PRO A 371 10.65 3.78 -7.99
CA PRO A 371 10.28 2.49 -7.41
C PRO A 371 10.85 1.31 -8.22
N ALA A 372 10.81 0.11 -7.64
CA ALA A 372 11.19 -1.11 -8.34
C ALA A 372 10.42 -1.27 -9.67
N GLY A 373 11.10 -1.71 -10.73
CA GLY A 373 10.53 -1.84 -12.08
C GLY A 373 10.47 -0.54 -12.89
N VAL A 374 10.78 0.62 -12.29
CA VAL A 374 10.82 1.91 -12.98
C VAL A 374 12.26 2.33 -13.32
N THR A 375 12.44 2.90 -14.51
CA THR A 375 13.71 3.47 -15.00
C THR A 375 13.61 4.98 -15.21
N LEU A 376 14.45 5.77 -14.53
CA LEU A 376 14.70 7.17 -14.86
C LEU A 376 15.95 7.26 -15.74
N THR A 377 15.81 7.82 -16.94
CA THR A 377 16.95 8.07 -17.83
C THR A 377 17.33 9.55 -17.80
N ASN A 378 18.53 9.88 -17.35
CA ASN A 378 19.08 11.23 -17.38
C ASN A 378 20.03 11.42 -18.56
N ASN A 379 19.64 12.19 -19.57
CA ASN A 379 20.51 12.56 -20.69
C ASN A 379 21.09 13.98 -20.59
N ASN A 380 20.88 14.69 -19.48
CA ASN A 380 21.45 16.02 -19.27
C ASN A 380 21.81 16.28 -17.80
N ILE A 381 20.94 16.88 -16.99
CA ILE A 381 21.26 17.26 -15.61
C ILE A 381 20.15 16.85 -14.65
N ILE A 382 20.53 16.14 -13.58
CA ILE A 382 19.74 16.03 -12.34
C ILE A 382 20.36 16.98 -11.30
N LYS A 383 19.56 17.87 -10.71
CA LYS A 383 19.95 18.78 -9.63
C LYS A 383 19.34 18.33 -8.31
N SER A 384 20.19 17.92 -7.38
CA SER A 384 19.81 17.57 -6.02
C SER A 384 20.49 18.54 -5.06
N ASN A 385 19.69 19.31 -4.30
CA ASN A 385 20.18 20.32 -3.38
C ASN A 385 20.16 19.81 -1.93
N ALA A 386 20.75 20.57 -1.00
CA ALA A 386 20.71 20.28 0.43
C ALA A 386 19.30 19.91 0.93
N ASN A 387 19.23 18.87 1.76
CA ASN A 387 18.01 18.28 2.32
C ASN A 387 17.08 17.58 1.32
N THR A 388 17.43 17.46 0.04
CA THR A 388 16.66 16.63 -0.92
C THR A 388 17.15 15.18 -0.89
N THR A 389 16.27 14.25 -1.23
CA THR A 389 16.61 12.82 -1.33
C THR A 389 16.15 12.26 -2.68
N LEU A 390 17.04 11.56 -3.38
CA LEU A 390 16.71 10.71 -4.53
C LEU A 390 16.78 9.25 -4.07
N VAL A 391 15.63 8.60 -3.97
CA VAL A 391 15.52 7.18 -3.62
C VAL A 391 15.46 6.35 -4.90
N VAL A 392 16.45 5.50 -5.12
CA VAL A 392 16.60 4.65 -6.30
C VAL A 392 16.41 3.20 -5.88
N ASP A 393 15.17 2.72 -5.94
CA ASP A 393 14.84 1.29 -5.74
C ASP A 393 14.66 0.55 -7.08
N GLY A 394 14.39 1.29 -8.16
CA GLY A 394 14.44 0.83 -9.55
C GLY A 394 15.80 1.01 -10.21
N HIS A 395 15.80 1.64 -11.39
CA HIS A 395 17.01 1.87 -12.18
C HIS A 395 17.19 3.35 -12.53
N LEU A 396 18.39 3.88 -12.33
CA LEU A 396 18.80 5.22 -12.77
C LEU A 396 19.89 5.10 -13.82
N VAL A 397 19.57 5.44 -15.07
CA VAL A 397 20.56 5.51 -16.16
C VAL A 397 21.05 6.95 -16.27
N ASN A 398 22.30 7.20 -15.87
CA ASN A 398 22.92 8.51 -15.92
C ASN A 398 23.87 8.67 -17.11
N ASN A 399 23.35 9.17 -18.24
CA ASN A 399 24.13 9.56 -19.41
C ASN A 399 24.59 11.04 -19.36
N GLY A 400 24.17 11.77 -18.31
CA GLY A 400 24.47 13.18 -18.09
C GLY A 400 25.21 13.42 -16.76
N ALA A 401 24.97 14.58 -16.16
CA ALA A 401 25.53 14.96 -14.87
C ALA A 401 24.50 14.87 -13.74
N ILE A 402 24.97 14.50 -12.56
CA ILE A 402 24.23 14.64 -11.29
C ILE A 402 24.91 15.73 -10.47
N GLU A 403 24.31 16.92 -10.44
CA GLU A 403 24.76 18.05 -9.62
C GLU A 403 24.24 17.87 -8.19
N ASN A 404 24.98 17.13 -7.37
CA ASN A 404 24.62 16.89 -5.97
C ASN A 404 25.19 17.97 -5.03
N ASN A 405 24.42 19.03 -4.81
CA ASN A 405 24.74 20.16 -3.93
C ASN A 405 24.27 19.90 -2.47
N GLY A 406 24.61 18.73 -1.92
CA GLY A 406 24.32 18.34 -0.54
C GLY A 406 23.02 17.54 -0.33
N GLY A 407 22.41 17.05 -1.39
CA GLY A 407 21.33 16.05 -1.31
C GLY A 407 21.87 14.63 -1.12
N LEU A 408 20.97 13.70 -0.83
CA LEU A 408 21.28 12.29 -0.61
C LEU A 408 20.69 11.42 -1.72
N ILE A 409 21.48 10.53 -2.30
CA ILE A 409 21.04 9.48 -3.21
C ILE A 409 21.18 8.16 -2.47
N LYS A 410 20.10 7.41 -2.35
CA LYS A 410 20.07 6.14 -1.61
C LYS A 410 19.09 5.18 -2.28
N GLY A 411 19.03 3.94 -1.82
CA GLY A 411 18.03 2.97 -2.26
C GLY A 411 18.63 1.60 -2.48
N THR A 412 17.79 0.67 -2.91
CA THR A 412 18.16 -0.74 -3.13
C THR A 412 18.44 -1.08 -4.60
N GLY A 413 18.12 -0.15 -5.49
CA GLY A 413 18.24 -0.27 -6.94
C GLY A 413 19.65 -0.01 -7.45
N THR A 414 19.72 0.32 -8.74
CA THR A 414 20.99 0.46 -9.48
C THR A 414 21.13 1.83 -10.13
N LEU A 415 22.38 2.31 -10.20
CA LEU A 415 22.78 3.49 -10.95
C LEU A 415 23.81 3.07 -11.99
N GLU A 416 23.49 3.27 -13.26
CA GLU A 416 24.38 3.09 -14.40
C GLU A 416 24.94 4.45 -14.86
N GLY A 417 26.23 4.52 -15.19
CA GLY A 417 26.90 5.75 -15.62
C GLY A 417 27.67 6.45 -14.50
N ASP A 418 27.99 7.73 -14.72
CA ASP A 418 28.85 8.49 -13.81
C ASP A 418 28.14 8.75 -12.46
N LYS A 419 28.80 8.39 -11.36
CA LYS A 419 28.31 8.66 -10.01
C LYS A 419 28.74 10.06 -9.54
N PRO A 420 27.92 10.77 -8.76
CA PRO A 420 28.40 11.95 -8.05
C PRO A 420 29.48 11.59 -7.02
N VAL A 421 30.40 12.51 -6.79
CA VAL A 421 31.43 12.37 -5.74
C VAL A 421 30.80 12.63 -4.38
N ALA A 422 31.05 11.74 -3.40
CA ALA A 422 30.62 11.95 -2.03
C ALA A 422 31.23 13.22 -1.42
N SER A 423 30.49 13.87 -0.51
CA SER A 423 31.08 14.93 0.32
C SER A 423 32.23 14.35 1.15
N LYS A 424 33.34 15.09 1.27
CA LYS A 424 34.52 14.58 2.01
C LYS A 424 34.21 14.42 3.51
N PRO A 425 34.67 13.33 4.15
CA PRO A 425 34.60 13.22 5.60
C PRO A 425 35.44 14.34 6.27
N PRO A 426 35.10 14.74 7.51
CA PRO A 426 35.95 15.65 8.27
C PRO A 426 37.31 15.01 8.58
N ALA A 427 38.31 15.83 8.90
CA ALA A 427 39.60 15.30 9.35
C ALA A 427 39.41 14.45 10.62
N PRO A 428 40.00 13.26 10.73
CA PRO A 428 39.82 12.40 11.89
C PRO A 428 40.41 13.06 13.14
N THR A 429 39.83 12.82 14.31
CA THR A 429 40.36 13.35 15.57
C THR A 429 40.80 12.21 16.46
N ALA A 430 41.90 12.41 17.21
CA ALA A 430 42.36 11.43 18.17
C ALA A 430 41.36 11.30 19.33
N GLU A 431 41.09 10.07 19.74
CA GLU A 431 40.31 9.78 20.94
C GLU A 431 41.19 9.21 22.05
N ALA A 432 42.16 8.36 21.71
CA ALA A 432 43.15 7.83 22.66
C ALA A 432 44.52 7.67 21.99
N ILE A 433 45.59 7.90 22.75
CA ILE A 433 46.97 7.82 22.29
C ILE A 433 47.81 7.10 23.34
N SER A 434 48.49 6.04 22.95
CA SER A 434 49.50 5.34 23.75
C SER A 434 50.86 5.38 23.06
N SER A 435 51.91 4.90 23.74
CA SER A 435 53.24 4.84 23.12
C SER A 435 53.30 3.93 21.88
N THR A 436 52.34 3.01 21.73
CA THR A 436 52.31 2.04 20.62
C THR A 436 50.96 1.96 19.91
N SER A 437 50.02 2.86 20.19
CA SER A 437 48.72 2.86 19.52
C SER A 437 48.07 4.24 19.46
N VAL A 438 47.22 4.43 18.45
CA VAL A 438 46.34 5.60 18.30
C VAL A 438 44.94 5.08 17.95
N THR A 439 43.93 5.55 18.66
CA THR A 439 42.53 5.32 18.32
C THR A 439 41.89 6.64 17.92
N LEU A 440 41.31 6.69 16.72
CA LEU A 440 40.56 7.84 16.20
C LEU A 440 39.10 7.80 16.68
N LYS A 441 38.43 8.96 16.71
CA LYS A 441 36.97 9.02 16.87
C LYS A 441 36.29 8.37 15.67
N ALA A 442 35.44 7.38 15.92
CA ALA A 442 34.67 6.72 14.88
C ALA A 442 33.69 7.70 14.23
N MET A 443 33.66 7.72 12.90
CA MET A 443 32.69 8.47 12.09
C MET A 443 31.53 7.55 11.68
N LEU A 444 30.36 8.15 11.50
CA LEU A 444 29.16 7.47 11.02
C LEU A 444 29.15 7.43 9.49
N ASP A 445 28.64 6.35 8.92
CA ASP A 445 28.19 6.36 7.52
C ASP A 445 26.92 7.23 7.44
N ILE A 446 27.02 8.33 6.70
CA ILE A 446 25.92 9.28 6.48
C ILE A 446 25.18 9.03 5.15
N GLY A 447 25.37 7.85 4.55
CA GLY A 447 24.76 7.43 3.28
C GLY A 447 25.71 7.45 2.07
N TYR A 448 27.00 7.74 2.29
CA TYR A 448 28.03 7.72 1.23
C TYR A 448 28.81 6.39 1.18
N GLY A 449 28.50 5.47 2.07
CA GLY A 449 29.15 4.16 2.18
C GLY A 449 30.04 4.03 3.41
N PRO A 450 30.52 2.80 3.70
CA PRO A 450 31.28 2.51 4.91
C PRO A 450 32.48 3.44 5.09
N VAL A 451 32.82 3.72 6.36
CA VAL A 451 33.99 4.54 6.70
C VAL A 451 35.21 3.65 6.93
N GLU A 452 36.33 4.01 6.32
CA GLU A 452 37.63 3.40 6.59
C GLU A 452 38.68 4.45 6.98
N TYR A 453 39.74 3.99 7.62
CA TYR A 453 40.82 4.81 8.14
C TYR A 453 42.18 4.32 7.63
N VAL A 454 43.13 5.24 7.51
CA VAL A 454 44.52 4.90 7.21
C VAL A 454 45.50 5.83 7.91
N ARG A 455 46.75 5.39 8.09
CA ARG A 455 47.86 6.17 8.63
C ARG A 455 49.07 6.22 7.70
N THR A 456 49.87 7.28 7.81
CA THR A 456 51.22 7.40 7.24
C THR A 456 52.23 7.69 8.34
N ALA A 457 53.46 7.19 8.19
CA ALA A 457 54.60 7.63 9.00
C ALA A 457 55.36 8.71 8.22
N GLY A 458 55.53 9.91 8.78
CA GLY A 458 56.18 11.03 8.07
C GLY A 458 55.45 11.42 6.76
N ASP A 459 56.21 11.66 5.68
CA ASP A 459 55.74 12.06 4.33
C ASP A 459 55.43 10.87 3.40
N GLY A 460 55.41 9.63 3.92
CA GLY A 460 55.14 8.43 3.14
C GLY A 460 53.69 8.31 2.65
N THR A 461 53.47 7.53 1.57
CA THR A 461 52.14 7.28 1.01
C THR A 461 51.50 6.05 1.67
N PRO A 462 50.27 6.14 2.19
CA PRO A 462 49.58 5.02 2.81
C PRO A 462 48.98 4.08 1.75
N VAL A 463 48.95 2.76 1.98
CA VAL A 463 48.38 1.76 1.04
C VAL A 463 47.45 0.71 1.68
N TRP A 464 47.09 0.84 2.96
CA TRP A 464 46.24 -0.15 3.64
C TRP A 464 45.14 0.50 4.47
N TRP A 465 43.95 0.63 3.89
CA TRP A 465 42.75 1.09 4.59
C TRP A 465 42.21 -0.01 5.53
N GLN A 466 41.66 0.40 6.67
CA GLN A 466 41.03 -0.48 7.65
C GLN A 466 39.71 0.09 8.16
N SER A 467 38.74 -0.77 8.44
CA SER A 467 37.45 -0.37 9.03
C SER A 467 37.57 0.01 10.51
N SER A 468 38.57 -0.51 11.21
CA SER A 468 38.86 -0.14 12.60
C SER A 468 39.46 1.27 12.68
N PRO A 469 39.02 2.14 13.61
CA PRO A 469 39.68 3.41 13.86
C PRO A 469 40.94 3.29 14.74
N THR A 470 41.29 2.07 15.18
CA THR A 470 42.42 1.80 16.07
C THR A 470 43.63 1.28 15.30
N PHE A 471 44.76 1.95 15.47
CA PHE A 471 46.05 1.57 14.91
C PHE A 471 46.98 1.16 16.04
N ASP A 472 47.31 -0.13 16.09
CA ASP A 472 48.24 -0.70 17.08
C ASP A 472 49.65 -0.89 16.49
N SER A 473 50.57 -1.34 17.33
CA SER A 473 51.97 -1.61 16.96
C SER A 473 52.68 -0.40 16.34
N LEU A 474 52.32 0.80 16.77
CA LEU A 474 53.01 2.04 16.43
C LEU A 474 54.37 2.10 17.13
N GLN A 475 55.30 2.82 16.53
CA GLN A 475 56.58 3.12 17.17
C GLN A 475 56.37 4.24 18.20
N PRO A 476 56.98 4.15 19.39
CA PRO A 476 56.99 5.25 20.35
C PRO A 476 57.71 6.48 19.82
N ASP A 477 57.36 7.66 20.34
CA ASP A 477 57.91 8.97 19.94
C ASP A 477 57.96 9.19 18.40
N THR A 478 56.93 8.69 17.71
CA THR A 478 56.86 8.73 16.24
C THR A 478 55.62 9.48 15.79
N GLU A 479 55.80 10.31 14.77
CA GLU A 479 54.73 11.12 14.18
C GLU A 479 54.03 10.38 13.04
N TYR A 480 52.70 10.38 13.08
CA TYR A 480 51.83 9.74 12.09
C TYR A 480 50.76 10.72 11.60
N THR A 481 50.40 10.65 10.32
CA THR A 481 49.23 11.37 9.77
C THR A 481 48.10 10.38 9.50
N PHE A 482 46.90 10.68 9.98
CA PHE A 482 45.72 9.82 9.86
C PHE A 482 44.67 10.42 8.94
N TYR A 483 44.01 9.58 8.15
CA TYR A 483 42.95 9.95 7.22
C TYR A 483 41.73 9.05 7.43
N ALA A 484 40.57 9.52 6.99
CA ALA A 484 39.35 8.75 6.88
C ALA A 484 38.83 8.84 5.44
N ARG A 485 38.08 7.83 4.97
CA ARG A 485 37.36 7.90 3.69
C ARG A 485 35.94 7.38 3.83
N TYR A 486 35.03 7.92 3.03
CA TYR A 486 33.83 7.19 2.64
C TYR A 486 34.23 6.32 1.45
N CYS A 487 33.99 5.01 1.55
CA CYS A 487 34.40 4.05 0.52
C CYS A 487 33.64 4.20 -0.81
N GLY A 488 32.62 5.07 -0.84
CA GLY A 488 31.64 5.08 -1.91
C GLY A 488 30.67 3.91 -1.74
N ASN A 489 29.67 3.88 -2.62
CA ASN A 489 28.68 2.82 -2.70
C ASN A 489 28.14 2.71 -4.13
N ASN A 490 26.98 2.10 -4.31
CA ASN A 490 26.34 1.98 -5.62
C ASN A 490 26.00 3.34 -6.24
N PHE A 491 25.88 4.40 -5.44
CA PHE A 491 25.45 5.74 -5.87
C PHE A 491 26.53 6.81 -5.78
N TYR A 492 27.61 6.55 -5.04
CA TYR A 492 28.68 7.52 -4.80
C TYR A 492 30.06 6.95 -5.09
N GLU A 493 30.93 7.80 -5.64
CA GLU A 493 32.37 7.54 -5.66
C GLU A 493 33.01 7.77 -4.28
N GLU A 494 34.16 7.14 -4.06
CA GLU A 494 34.93 7.29 -2.83
C GLU A 494 35.42 8.73 -2.60
N SER A 495 35.54 9.14 -1.33
CA SER A 495 36.08 10.45 -0.97
C SER A 495 36.89 10.39 0.32
N SER A 496 38.03 11.11 0.34
CA SER A 496 38.97 11.12 1.47
C SER A 496 38.98 12.45 2.22
N SER A 497 39.12 12.38 3.54
CA SER A 497 39.26 13.55 4.42
C SER A 497 40.65 14.19 4.32
N PRO A 498 40.81 15.43 4.81
CA PRO A 498 42.12 15.96 5.17
C PRO A 498 42.79 15.12 6.28
N GLY A 499 44.12 15.11 6.32
CA GLY A 499 44.89 14.33 7.31
C GLY A 499 45.05 15.03 8.66
N THR A 500 45.20 14.24 9.72
CA THR A 500 45.48 14.70 11.10
C THR A 500 46.79 14.14 11.62
N VAL A 501 47.69 15.00 12.08
CA VAL A 501 49.02 14.63 12.59
C VAL A 501 48.96 14.34 14.10
N ILE A 502 49.48 13.18 14.52
CA ILE A 502 49.55 12.75 15.93
C ILE A 502 50.93 12.13 16.20
N ARG A 503 51.56 12.47 17.33
CA ARG A 503 52.81 11.86 17.81
C ARG A 503 52.53 10.91 18.97
N THR A 504 53.01 9.67 18.88
CA THR A 504 52.94 8.68 19.97
C THR A 504 53.87 9.09 21.13
N PRO A 505 53.47 8.95 22.40
CA PRO A 505 54.32 9.19 23.56
C PRO A 505 55.49 8.19 23.69
N THR A 506 56.42 8.48 24.60
CA THR A 506 57.46 7.52 25.03
C THR A 506 56.88 6.41 25.92
N PRO A 507 57.42 5.17 25.91
CA PRO A 507 56.95 4.06 26.74
C PRO A 507 57.16 4.31 28.24
N ARG A 508 56.29 3.73 29.08
CA ARG A 508 56.35 3.83 30.55
C ARG A 508 57.23 2.70 31.12
N PRO A 509 57.84 2.88 32.31
CA PRO A 509 58.66 1.83 32.93
C PRO A 509 57.89 0.59 33.44
N GLY A 510 56.71 0.75 34.06
CA GLY A 510 55.89 -0.37 34.57
C GLY A 510 54.88 -0.88 33.55
N VAL A 511 54.46 -2.15 33.68
CA VAL A 511 53.54 -2.84 32.76
C VAL A 511 52.10 -2.77 33.27
N VAL A 512 51.14 -2.55 32.37
CA VAL A 512 49.71 -2.68 32.64
C VAL A 512 49.17 -3.96 32.00
N SER A 513 48.48 -4.79 32.79
CA SER A 513 47.85 -6.03 32.30
C SER A 513 46.32 -5.99 32.46
N ASN A 514 45.57 -6.31 31.40
CA ASN A 514 44.14 -6.62 31.53
C ASN A 514 43.99 -8.10 31.94
N VAL A 515 43.55 -8.35 33.16
CA VAL A 515 43.38 -9.69 33.74
C VAL A 515 41.91 -10.12 33.83
N THR A 516 41.03 -9.49 33.04
CA THR A 516 39.60 -9.84 32.96
C THR A 516 39.41 -11.29 32.51
N VAL A 517 38.63 -12.06 33.28
CA VAL A 517 38.21 -13.41 32.90
C VAL A 517 36.82 -13.32 32.28
N ALA A 518 36.75 -13.09 30.97
CA ALA A 518 35.49 -12.82 30.28
C ALA A 518 34.41 -13.91 30.51
N ALA A 519 34.80 -15.17 30.67
CA ALA A 519 33.85 -16.27 30.93
C ALA A 519 33.05 -16.13 32.23
N ASP A 520 33.57 -15.40 33.22
CA ASP A 520 32.90 -15.18 34.51
C ASP A 520 31.93 -13.98 34.45
N ASN A 521 31.99 -13.18 33.39
CA ASN A 521 31.17 -11.99 33.21
C ASN A 521 29.87 -12.27 32.45
N TYR A 522 28.78 -11.62 32.86
CA TYR A 522 27.55 -11.62 32.07
C TYR A 522 27.79 -11.00 30.69
N LEU A 523 27.36 -11.70 29.63
CA LEU A 523 27.65 -11.36 28.23
C LEU A 523 29.16 -11.24 27.91
N GLY A 524 30.04 -11.88 28.68
CA GLY A 524 31.46 -11.92 28.36
C GLY A 524 32.16 -10.57 28.34
N ALA A 525 31.71 -9.60 29.15
CA ALA A 525 32.21 -8.22 29.11
C ALA A 525 33.74 -8.14 29.34
N ASP A 526 34.46 -7.42 28.49
CA ASP A 526 35.92 -7.23 28.56
C ASP A 526 36.38 -5.88 27.99
N PHE A 527 37.55 -5.40 28.40
CA PHE A 527 38.21 -4.21 27.84
C PHE A 527 38.87 -4.50 26.48
N VAL A 528 38.75 -3.57 25.51
CA VAL A 528 39.19 -3.76 24.11
C VAL A 528 40.29 -2.77 23.67
N LEU A 529 41.17 -2.36 24.58
CA LEU A 529 42.27 -1.45 24.26
C LEU A 529 43.57 -1.95 24.89
N PRO A 530 44.75 -1.54 24.38
CA PRO A 530 46.01 -1.83 25.05
C PRO A 530 45.96 -1.28 26.49
N GLY A 531 46.45 -2.09 27.44
CA GLY A 531 46.29 -1.86 28.88
C GLY A 531 46.61 -0.42 29.30
N ASP A 532 47.66 0.18 28.74
CA ASP A 532 48.07 1.57 29.01
C ASP A 532 46.99 2.63 28.77
N ALA A 533 46.19 2.49 27.71
CA ALA A 533 45.15 3.47 27.37
C ALA A 533 43.96 3.37 28.33
N VAL A 534 43.55 2.15 28.67
CA VAL A 534 42.50 1.90 29.67
C VAL A 534 42.99 2.35 31.05
N ALA A 535 44.21 1.99 31.41
CA ALA A 535 44.82 2.40 32.66
C ALA A 535 44.88 3.92 32.81
N ASP A 536 45.21 4.67 31.76
CA ASP A 536 45.18 6.13 31.82
C ASP A 536 43.80 6.73 32.06
N ALA A 537 42.76 6.06 31.57
CA ALA A 537 41.38 6.46 31.74
C ALA A 537 40.86 6.11 33.13
N ILE A 538 41.25 4.97 33.71
CA ILE A 538 40.64 4.47 34.96
C ILE A 538 41.52 4.60 36.20
N LEU A 539 42.85 4.68 36.06
CA LEU A 539 43.76 4.67 37.21
C LEU A 539 43.86 6.04 37.89
N PRO A 540 43.78 6.08 39.24
CA PRO A 540 44.01 7.30 40.00
C PRO A 540 45.49 7.73 39.92
N ALA A 541 45.76 8.97 40.33
CA ALA A 541 47.11 9.54 40.32
C ALA A 541 48.15 8.69 41.08
N TYR A 542 47.72 7.98 42.13
CA TYR A 542 48.56 7.06 42.90
C TYR A 542 49.09 5.91 42.03
N ALA A 543 48.21 5.12 41.42
CA ALA A 543 48.61 3.94 40.64
C ALA A 543 49.47 4.33 39.42
N ARG A 544 49.15 5.46 38.76
CA ARG A 544 49.98 5.99 37.66
C ARG A 544 51.38 6.41 38.12
N LYS A 545 51.54 6.88 39.35
CA LYS A 545 52.86 7.16 39.93
C LYS A 545 53.64 5.88 40.23
N GLN A 546 52.97 4.81 40.62
CA GLN A 546 53.64 3.50 40.79
C GLN A 546 54.14 2.96 39.44
N LEU A 547 53.33 3.08 38.38
CA LEU A 547 53.74 2.74 37.01
C LEU A 547 54.98 3.51 36.56
N SER A 548 55.09 4.80 36.88
CA SER A 548 56.27 5.60 36.52
C SER A 548 57.53 5.23 37.33
N LEU A 549 57.37 4.54 38.46
CA LEU A 549 58.45 3.98 39.27
C LEU A 549 58.82 2.54 38.88
N GLY A 550 58.17 1.96 37.86
CA GLY A 550 58.46 0.62 37.36
C GLY A 550 57.68 -0.50 38.06
N LYS A 551 56.57 -0.18 38.75
CA LYS A 551 55.66 -1.18 39.32
C LYS A 551 54.56 -1.55 38.34
N ASP A 552 54.21 -2.84 38.29
CA ASP A 552 53.15 -3.35 37.42
C ASP A 552 51.76 -3.13 38.03
N VAL A 553 50.75 -2.97 37.17
CA VAL A 553 49.35 -2.76 37.56
C VAL A 553 48.43 -3.66 36.75
N ASP A 554 47.64 -4.47 37.45
CA ASP A 554 46.57 -5.26 36.86
C ASP A 554 45.26 -4.47 36.85
N ILE A 555 44.47 -4.61 35.80
CA ILE A 555 43.12 -4.04 35.66
C ILE A 555 42.14 -5.12 35.20
N TRP A 556 40.89 -5.07 35.65
CA TRP A 556 39.84 -5.96 35.14
C TRP A 556 38.44 -5.33 35.21
N LEU A 557 37.53 -5.93 34.45
CA LEU A 557 36.11 -5.57 34.39
C LEU A 557 35.27 -6.71 34.95
N GLU A 558 34.21 -6.37 35.68
CA GLU A 558 33.17 -7.29 36.13
C GLU A 558 31.81 -6.86 35.56
N SER A 559 30.97 -7.84 35.15
CA SER A 559 29.61 -7.57 34.67
C SER A 559 28.54 -8.49 35.23
N ASN A 560 27.41 -7.90 35.63
CA ASN A 560 26.28 -8.58 36.27
C ASN A 560 24.96 -8.31 35.53
N ARG A 561 24.06 -9.30 35.48
CA ARG A 561 22.70 -9.15 34.93
C ARG A 561 21.85 -8.27 35.84
N ILE A 562 21.11 -7.33 35.25
CA ILE A 562 20.12 -6.49 35.94
C ILE A 562 18.72 -7.05 35.67
N THR A 563 17.94 -7.27 36.72
CA THR A 563 16.57 -7.84 36.63
C THR A 563 15.50 -6.95 37.27
N ASP A 564 15.89 -5.91 38.02
CA ASP A 564 14.97 -4.94 38.58
C ASP A 564 14.58 -3.91 37.51
N GLY A 565 13.29 -3.60 37.40
CA GLY A 565 12.76 -2.71 36.35
C GLY A 565 13.25 -1.26 36.38
N SER A 566 14.16 -0.92 37.30
CA SER A 566 14.70 0.43 37.53
C SER A 566 15.39 1.01 36.28
N THR A 567 16.09 0.17 35.52
CA THR A 567 16.78 0.58 34.27
C THR A 567 15.82 0.61 33.07
N SER A 568 14.79 -0.24 33.07
CA SER A 568 13.86 -0.41 31.93
C SER A 568 13.04 0.83 31.60
N SER A 569 12.65 1.62 32.61
CA SER A 569 11.89 2.86 32.39
C SER A 569 12.77 3.99 31.85
N ALA A 570 14.04 4.04 32.26
CA ALA A 570 14.97 5.11 31.89
C ALA A 570 15.40 5.03 30.41
N VAL A 571 15.50 3.83 29.84
CA VAL A 571 15.99 3.65 28.46
C VAL A 571 14.93 3.86 27.38
N LYS A 572 13.64 3.91 27.74
CA LYS A 572 12.53 3.93 26.76
C LYS A 572 12.64 5.05 25.72
N SER A 573 13.10 6.24 26.12
CA SER A 573 13.24 7.38 25.19
C SER A 573 14.35 7.20 24.16
N GLU A 574 15.36 6.38 24.45
CA GLU A 574 16.56 6.19 23.63
C GLU A 574 16.44 4.99 22.68
N LEU A 575 15.51 4.07 22.96
CA LEU A 575 15.38 2.83 22.21
C LEU A 575 14.74 3.06 20.83
N GLY A 576 13.75 3.94 20.72
CA GLY A 576 12.99 4.09 19.47
C GLY A 576 12.29 2.79 19.11
N ASP A 577 12.60 2.25 17.93
CA ASP A 577 12.09 0.98 17.41
C ASP A 577 12.93 -0.25 17.81
N PHE A 578 14.02 -0.08 18.58
CA PHE A 578 14.81 -1.19 19.11
C PHE A 578 14.12 -1.84 20.31
N LEU A 579 14.19 -3.17 20.38
CA LEU A 579 13.69 -3.96 21.50
C LEU A 579 14.83 -4.32 22.48
N PRO A 580 14.64 -4.14 23.80
CA PRO A 580 15.62 -4.59 24.79
C PRO A 580 15.90 -6.09 24.71
N ALA A 581 17.18 -6.45 24.59
CA ALA A 581 17.65 -7.83 24.60
C ALA A 581 18.22 -8.23 25.98
N ALA A 582 18.96 -7.33 26.65
CA ALA A 582 19.52 -7.59 27.97
C ALA A 582 19.80 -6.29 28.75
N TYR A 583 19.70 -6.37 30.08
CA TYR A 583 20.14 -5.32 30.99
C TYR A 583 21.32 -5.81 31.83
N PHE A 584 22.37 -5.00 31.97
CA PHE A 584 23.60 -5.39 32.64
C PHE A 584 24.31 -4.21 33.30
N GLY A 585 25.08 -4.46 34.36
CA GLY A 585 25.94 -3.49 35.02
C GLY A 585 27.41 -3.76 34.71
N LEU A 586 28.23 -2.70 34.70
CA LEU A 586 29.69 -2.80 34.59
C LEU A 586 30.37 -2.19 35.81
N THR A 587 31.41 -2.84 36.32
CA THR A 587 32.27 -2.32 37.38
C THR A 587 33.72 -2.65 37.07
N SER A 588 34.63 -1.68 37.22
CA SER A 588 36.06 -1.87 36.94
C SER A 588 36.91 -1.84 38.20
N TYR A 589 38.01 -2.56 38.20
CA TYR A 589 38.94 -2.71 39.31
C TYR A 589 40.41 -2.60 38.85
N TRP A 590 41.29 -2.33 39.80
CA TRP A 590 42.74 -2.29 39.57
C TRP A 590 43.53 -2.75 40.81
N GLN A 591 44.78 -3.17 40.60
CA GLN A 591 45.68 -3.61 41.65
C GLN A 591 47.14 -3.29 41.28
N VAL A 592 47.86 -2.61 42.19
CA VAL A 592 49.33 -2.46 42.08
C VAL A 592 50.00 -3.74 42.58
N GLU A 593 51.09 -4.15 41.94
CA GLU A 593 51.88 -5.34 42.33
C GLU A 593 52.18 -5.38 43.84
N GLY A 594 51.64 -6.41 44.51
CA GLY A 594 51.83 -6.65 45.95
C GLY A 594 50.85 -5.92 46.88
N GLU A 595 49.88 -5.19 46.34
CA GLU A 595 48.82 -4.50 47.10
C GLU A 595 47.45 -5.21 46.97
N ALA A 596 46.42 -4.75 47.67
CA ALA A 596 45.07 -5.30 47.56
C ALA A 596 44.30 -4.68 46.37
N PRO A 597 43.41 -5.44 45.70
CA PRO A 597 42.42 -4.93 44.75
C PRO A 597 41.65 -3.70 45.22
N VAL A 598 41.47 -2.72 44.32
CA VAL A 598 40.67 -1.52 44.55
C VAL A 598 39.65 -1.34 43.43
N GLN A 599 38.40 -1.06 43.79
CA GLN A 599 37.37 -0.68 42.83
C GLN A 599 37.67 0.71 42.26
N ALA A 600 37.63 0.85 40.93
CA ALA A 600 37.83 2.15 40.28
C ALA A 600 36.58 3.04 40.43
N ALA A 601 36.73 4.32 40.06
CA ALA A 601 35.61 5.24 40.03
C ALA A 601 34.59 4.84 38.95
N ALA A 602 33.31 5.17 39.19
CA ALA A 602 32.23 4.94 38.21
C ALA A 602 32.35 5.82 36.96
N GLU A 603 33.19 6.86 37.00
CA GLU A 603 33.51 7.72 35.87
C GLU A 603 35.00 7.62 35.55
N THR A 604 35.32 7.59 34.26
CA THR A 604 36.72 7.67 33.80
C THR A 604 37.28 9.08 34.00
N ARG A 605 38.59 9.17 34.15
CA ARG A 605 39.33 10.43 34.27
C ARG A 605 39.24 11.24 32.98
N ASP A 606 39.04 12.56 33.12
CA ASP A 606 38.95 13.53 32.03
C ASP A 606 37.93 13.13 30.93
N ASP A 607 36.85 12.44 31.31
CA ASP A 607 35.84 11.89 30.40
C ASP A 607 36.41 10.98 29.29
N ALA A 608 37.56 10.34 29.54
CA ALA A 608 38.21 9.45 28.57
C ALA A 608 37.38 8.19 28.28
N MET A 609 37.03 7.97 27.01
CA MET A 609 36.23 6.83 26.59
C MET A 609 37.04 5.53 26.51
N VAL A 610 36.60 4.50 27.23
CA VAL A 610 37.14 3.13 27.14
C VAL A 610 36.25 2.24 26.27
N MET A 611 36.86 1.35 25.48
CA MET A 611 36.13 0.38 24.66
C MET A 611 35.83 -0.88 25.49
N VAL A 612 34.59 -1.34 25.44
CA VAL A 612 34.11 -2.57 26.06
C VAL A 612 33.54 -3.48 24.98
N ARG A 613 33.85 -4.77 25.06
CA ARG A 613 33.30 -5.83 24.19
C ARG A 613 32.37 -6.70 25.01
N LEU A 614 31.25 -7.06 24.42
CA LEU A 614 30.34 -8.10 24.87
C LEU A 614 30.39 -9.26 23.88
N LYS A 615 30.34 -10.48 24.37
CA LYS A 615 30.07 -11.69 23.60
C LYS A 615 28.57 -11.99 23.65
N LEU A 616 27.92 -11.98 22.50
CA LEU A 616 26.49 -12.26 22.43
C LEU A 616 26.23 -13.78 22.60
N PRO A 617 25.23 -14.18 23.41
CA PRO A 617 24.78 -15.56 23.44
C PRO A 617 23.99 -15.90 22.17
N ASP A 618 23.93 -17.18 21.80
CA ASP A 618 23.18 -17.66 20.62
C ASP A 618 21.73 -17.14 20.58
N SER A 619 21.08 -17.00 21.73
CA SER A 619 19.71 -16.46 21.85
C SER A 619 19.57 -14.98 21.49
N ALA A 620 20.65 -14.21 21.53
CA ALA A 620 20.67 -12.79 21.13
C ALA A 620 21.04 -12.61 19.65
N ILE A 621 21.37 -13.70 18.96
CA ILE A 621 21.74 -13.72 17.54
C ILE A 621 20.52 -14.15 16.74
N ASN A 622 20.31 -13.51 15.59
CA ASN A 622 19.28 -13.95 14.66
C ASN A 622 19.86 -15.04 13.75
N THR A 623 19.21 -16.19 13.69
CA THR A 623 19.62 -17.34 12.85
C THR A 623 18.88 -17.43 11.52
N ASP A 624 17.85 -16.60 11.31
CA ASP A 624 17.12 -16.53 10.04
C ASP A 624 17.87 -15.60 9.05
N PRO A 625 18.43 -16.12 7.93
CA PRO A 625 19.19 -15.32 6.98
C PRO A 625 18.35 -14.24 6.26
N SER A 626 17.02 -14.30 6.32
CA SER A 626 16.14 -13.28 5.75
C SER A 626 16.03 -12.02 6.62
N ILE A 627 16.47 -12.10 7.88
CA ILE A 627 16.38 -11.01 8.85
C ILE A 627 17.77 -10.39 9.09
N THR A 628 17.84 -9.07 8.91
CA THR A 628 19.00 -8.26 9.32
C THR A 628 18.77 -7.75 10.74
N ARG A 629 19.68 -8.10 11.66
CA ARG A 629 19.64 -7.66 13.06
C ARG A 629 20.66 -6.56 13.33
N GLU A 630 20.19 -5.42 13.81
CA GLU A 630 21.03 -4.31 14.27
C GLU A 630 21.08 -4.27 15.80
N TYR A 631 22.20 -3.84 16.38
CA TYR A 631 22.40 -3.73 17.83
C TYR A 631 22.61 -2.29 18.28
N LYS A 632 22.08 -1.98 19.46
CA LYS A 632 22.21 -0.68 20.14
C LYS A 632 22.54 -0.90 21.62
N VAL A 633 23.45 -0.11 22.16
CA VAL A 633 23.73 -0.06 23.60
C VAL A 633 23.34 1.30 24.16
N VAL A 634 22.61 1.30 25.28
CA VAL A 634 22.20 2.51 26.01
C VAL A 634 22.79 2.45 27.42
N CYS A 635 23.55 3.47 27.82
CA CYS A 635 24.06 3.64 29.17
C CYS A 635 23.07 4.42 30.02
N VAL A 636 22.83 4.00 31.27
CA VAL A 636 22.04 4.70 32.27
C VAL A 636 22.94 5.06 33.45
N TYR A 637 23.20 6.34 33.63
CA TYR A 637 24.04 6.85 34.70
C TYR A 637 23.39 8.07 35.37
N ASN A 638 23.32 8.06 36.71
CA ASN A 638 22.61 9.08 37.50
C ASN A 638 21.17 9.37 37.01
N GLY A 639 20.48 8.35 36.50
CA GLY A 639 19.11 8.45 35.98
C GLY A 639 19.00 9.02 34.56
N VAL A 640 20.11 9.35 33.90
CA VAL A 640 20.14 9.83 32.51
C VAL A 640 20.51 8.67 31.58
N ALA A 641 19.69 8.46 30.56
CA ALA A 641 19.97 7.48 29.50
C ALA A 641 20.73 8.15 28.34
N THR A 642 21.71 7.45 27.77
CA THR A 642 22.49 7.94 26.62
C THR A 642 22.80 6.78 25.67
N THR A 643 22.42 6.95 24.41
CA THR A 643 22.75 5.99 23.35
C THR A 643 24.25 6.03 23.02
N LEU A 644 24.88 4.86 22.97
CA LEU A 644 26.29 4.70 22.66
C LEU A 644 26.50 4.23 21.22
N ILE A 645 27.58 4.71 20.59
CA ILE A 645 28.03 4.18 19.30
C ILE A 645 28.42 2.71 19.52
N THR A 646 27.76 1.84 18.77
CA THR A 646 27.83 0.38 18.93
C THR A 646 28.26 -0.24 17.61
N ARG A 647 29.20 -1.18 17.65
CA ARG A 647 29.65 -1.96 16.50
C ARG A 647 29.40 -3.44 16.75
N TYR A 648 28.77 -4.11 15.80
CA TYR A 648 28.62 -5.57 15.82
C TYR A 648 29.65 -6.19 14.87
N ASP A 649 30.36 -7.20 15.37
CA ASP A 649 31.24 -8.07 14.61
C ASP A 649 30.55 -9.44 14.45
N PRO A 650 30.06 -9.78 13.25
CA PRO A 650 29.34 -11.02 13.00
C PRO A 650 30.25 -12.27 13.07
N ASP A 651 31.53 -12.14 12.73
CA ASP A 651 32.47 -13.27 12.68
C ASP A 651 32.79 -13.77 14.09
N ASN A 652 32.93 -12.83 15.02
CA ASN A 652 33.23 -13.12 16.42
C ASN A 652 31.99 -13.10 17.33
N GLN A 653 30.83 -12.73 16.79
CA GLN A 653 29.56 -12.58 17.50
C GLN A 653 29.67 -11.61 18.70
N THR A 654 30.39 -10.52 18.50
CA THR A 654 30.69 -9.56 19.57
C THR A 654 30.11 -8.19 19.29
N VAL A 655 29.61 -7.56 20.34
CA VAL A 655 29.18 -6.15 20.31
C VAL A 655 30.20 -5.33 21.07
N GLU A 656 30.76 -4.34 20.41
CA GLU A 656 31.71 -3.41 21.02
C GLU A 656 31.11 -2.01 21.11
N PHE A 657 31.32 -1.35 22.23
CA PHE A 657 30.88 0.04 22.45
C PHE A 657 31.87 0.78 23.33
N ARG A 658 31.79 2.11 23.34
CA ARG A 658 32.64 2.96 24.18
C ARG A 658 31.85 3.63 25.28
N THR A 659 32.43 3.68 26.47
CA THR A 659 31.83 4.36 27.63
C THR A 659 32.88 5.09 28.47
N ASN A 660 32.49 6.20 29.08
CA ASN A 660 33.22 6.88 30.16
C ASN A 660 32.54 6.68 31.53
N ARG A 661 31.51 5.82 31.58
CA ARG A 661 30.71 5.50 32.76
C ARG A 661 30.69 3.98 32.98
N PHE A 662 31.03 3.52 34.18
CA PHE A 662 30.84 2.15 34.64
C PHE A 662 29.56 2.10 35.47
N ALA A 663 28.44 1.80 34.81
CA ALA A 663 27.08 1.97 35.33
C ALA A 663 26.14 0.84 34.86
N SER A 664 24.84 1.13 34.76
CA SER A 664 23.83 0.23 34.20
C SER A 664 23.66 0.44 32.69
N PHE A 665 23.38 -0.62 31.95
CA PHE A 665 23.28 -0.61 30.50
C PHE A 665 22.08 -1.45 30.01
N CYS A 666 21.61 -1.12 28.82
CA CYS A 666 20.68 -1.93 28.03
C CYS A 666 21.32 -2.25 26.68
N LEU A 667 21.45 -3.54 26.36
CA LEU A 667 21.65 -4.02 25.01
C LEU A 667 20.27 -4.21 24.37
N ALA A 668 20.06 -3.63 23.20
CA ALA A 668 18.84 -3.74 22.42
C ALA A 668 19.13 -4.16 20.98
N CYS A 669 18.15 -4.76 20.33
CA CYS A 669 18.24 -5.17 18.93
C CYS A 669 17.02 -4.73 18.12
N LYS A 670 17.22 -4.55 16.82
CA LYS A 670 16.18 -4.26 15.85
C LYS A 670 16.29 -5.26 14.72
N ASP A 671 15.19 -5.93 14.41
CA ASP A 671 15.12 -6.89 13.31
C ASP A 671 14.42 -6.23 12.11
N THR A 672 14.98 -6.44 10.93
CA THR A 672 14.41 -5.96 9.68
C THR A 672 14.36 -7.09 8.64
N ARG A 673 13.26 -7.14 7.88
CA ARG A 673 13.09 -8.01 6.71
C ARG A 673 12.66 -7.12 5.54
N ASP A 674 13.37 -7.22 4.41
CA ASP A 674 13.13 -6.39 3.22
C ASP A 674 13.09 -4.87 3.52
N GLY A 675 13.97 -4.40 4.41
CA GLY A 675 14.06 -3.00 4.81
C GLY A 675 12.95 -2.50 5.75
N LYS A 676 12.00 -3.36 6.14
CA LYS A 676 10.94 -3.04 7.12
C LYS A 676 11.27 -3.63 8.49
N THR A 677 11.03 -2.86 9.55
CA THR A 677 11.14 -3.36 10.94
C THR A 677 10.11 -4.46 11.17
N VAL A 678 10.56 -5.58 11.73
CA VAL A 678 9.70 -6.70 12.11
C VAL A 678 9.75 -6.93 13.62
N TYR A 679 8.63 -7.37 14.17
CA TYR A 679 8.44 -7.59 15.59
C TYR A 679 8.01 -9.05 15.84
N PRO A 680 8.45 -9.67 16.95
CA PRO A 680 8.12 -11.05 17.23
C PRO A 680 6.69 -11.18 17.78
N VAL A 681 5.99 -12.23 17.32
CA VAL A 681 4.74 -12.75 17.86
C VAL A 681 5.03 -14.08 18.55
N MET A 682 4.75 -14.14 19.84
CA MET A 682 4.82 -15.36 20.63
C MET A 682 3.40 -15.83 20.94
N VAL A 683 3.11 -17.10 20.71
CA VAL A 683 1.81 -17.69 21.09
C VAL A 683 2.01 -18.74 22.17
N ARG A 684 1.24 -18.63 23.25
CA ARG A 684 1.24 -19.55 24.39
C ARG A 684 -0.11 -20.24 24.51
N ASP A 685 -0.12 -21.39 25.17
CA ASP A 685 -1.33 -22.17 25.50
C ASP A 685 -2.20 -22.56 24.28
N SER A 686 -1.60 -22.55 23.09
CA SER A 686 -2.16 -23.14 21.88
C SER A 686 -1.82 -24.64 21.81
N TYR A 687 -2.74 -25.42 21.26
CA TYR A 687 -2.61 -26.84 20.96
C TYR A 687 -2.35 -27.10 19.46
N ALA A 688 -2.24 -26.05 18.64
CA ALA A 688 -1.84 -26.16 17.24
C ALA A 688 -0.32 -26.31 17.10
N GLN A 689 0.14 -27.03 16.08
CA GLN A 689 1.57 -27.11 15.74
C GLN A 689 2.09 -25.76 15.22
N ASP A 690 1.29 -25.09 14.39
CA ASP A 690 1.56 -23.75 13.87
C ASP A 690 0.44 -22.81 14.28
N SER A 691 0.79 -21.77 15.04
CA SER A 691 -0.17 -20.84 15.64
C SER A 691 0.21 -19.37 15.37
N GLY A 692 0.72 -19.06 14.19
CA GLY A 692 1.09 -17.69 13.83
C GLY A 692 2.30 -17.13 14.59
N GLN A 693 3.07 -17.99 15.26
CA GLN A 693 4.37 -17.60 15.85
C GLN A 693 5.33 -17.19 14.73
N GLY A 694 6.04 -16.08 14.90
CA GLY A 694 6.92 -15.56 13.86
C GLY A 694 7.33 -14.12 14.06
N GLN A 695 7.89 -13.50 13.03
CA GLN A 695 8.20 -12.08 13.00
C GLN A 695 7.44 -11.39 11.87
N TYR A 696 6.78 -10.28 12.19
CA TYR A 696 5.84 -9.57 11.32
C TYR A 696 6.10 -8.07 11.34
N ALA A 697 5.88 -7.37 10.23
CA ALA A 697 5.96 -5.92 10.19
C ALA A 697 4.71 -5.30 10.81
N ALA A 698 4.83 -4.08 11.34
CA ALA A 698 3.66 -3.34 11.82
C ALA A 698 2.64 -3.13 10.68
N GLY A 699 1.37 -3.38 10.96
CA GLY A 699 0.29 -3.36 9.97
C GLY A 699 0.00 -4.71 9.30
N ASP A 700 0.89 -5.70 9.41
CA ASP A 700 0.61 -7.05 8.91
C ASP A 700 -0.56 -7.67 9.66
N THR A 701 -1.41 -8.43 8.97
CA THR A 701 -2.45 -9.23 9.62
C THR A 701 -1.86 -10.57 10.05
N VAL A 702 -1.89 -10.84 11.34
CA VAL A 702 -1.40 -12.10 11.92
C VAL A 702 -2.59 -12.96 12.28
N VAL A 703 -2.64 -14.17 11.73
CA VAL A 703 -3.64 -15.19 12.08
C VAL A 703 -3.05 -16.14 13.11
N VAL A 704 -3.74 -16.33 14.23
CA VAL A 704 -3.38 -17.25 15.31
C VAL A 704 -4.39 -18.39 15.39
N ASN A 705 -3.91 -19.58 15.75
CA ASN A 705 -4.71 -20.80 15.80
C ASN A 705 -4.56 -21.45 17.19
N ALA A 706 -5.65 -21.54 17.95
CA ALA A 706 -5.65 -22.17 19.27
C ALA A 706 -5.48 -23.69 19.20
N GLY A 707 -5.77 -24.31 18.06
CA GLY A 707 -5.85 -25.76 17.89
C GLY A 707 -7.11 -26.34 18.52
N VAL A 708 -7.14 -27.66 18.65
CA VAL A 708 -8.27 -28.41 19.24
C VAL A 708 -7.88 -28.93 20.62
N ARG A 709 -8.78 -28.79 21.59
CA ARG A 709 -8.61 -29.30 22.95
C ARG A 709 -9.90 -29.99 23.41
N ASP A 710 -9.83 -31.31 23.59
CA ASP A 710 -10.99 -32.13 23.98
C ASP A 710 -11.71 -31.61 25.22
N GLY A 711 -13.02 -31.38 25.10
CA GLY A 711 -13.89 -30.89 26.17
C GLY A 711 -13.74 -29.38 26.49
N TYR A 712 -13.04 -28.62 25.65
CA TYR A 712 -12.89 -27.17 25.79
C TYR A 712 -13.20 -26.43 24.48
N MET A 713 -13.58 -25.16 24.60
CA MET A 713 -13.58 -24.21 23.48
C MET A 713 -12.85 -22.92 23.88
N VAL A 714 -12.48 -22.13 22.88
CA VAL A 714 -11.89 -20.80 23.11
C VAL A 714 -13.01 -19.83 23.49
N GLU A 715 -12.90 -19.23 24.67
CA GLU A 715 -13.83 -18.20 25.15
C GLU A 715 -13.45 -16.81 24.61
N PHE A 716 -12.17 -16.48 24.66
CA PHE A 716 -11.60 -15.24 24.11
C PHE A 716 -10.08 -15.34 23.97
N TRP A 717 -9.49 -14.35 23.29
CA TRP A 717 -8.04 -14.24 23.09
C TRP A 717 -7.44 -13.12 23.95
N ASN A 718 -6.31 -13.41 24.59
CA ASN A 718 -5.52 -12.44 25.34
C ASN A 718 -4.30 -12.00 24.53
N GLY A 719 -4.04 -10.69 24.50
CA GLY A 719 -2.87 -10.09 23.88
C GLY A 719 -2.11 -9.21 24.88
N THR A 720 -0.78 -9.24 24.84
CA THR A 720 0.09 -8.28 25.53
C THR A 720 0.98 -7.56 24.52
N PRO A 721 0.97 -6.21 24.47
CA PRO A 721 0.21 -5.29 25.29
C PRO A 721 -1.28 -5.21 24.89
N SER A 722 -2.19 -5.28 25.87
CA SER A 722 -3.64 -5.44 25.64
C SER A 722 -4.33 -4.20 25.07
N ASP A 723 -3.74 -3.02 25.21
CA ASP A 723 -4.26 -1.74 24.71
C ASP A 723 -3.94 -1.48 23.24
N LYS A 724 -3.15 -2.36 22.61
CA LYS A 724 -2.72 -2.23 21.21
C LYS A 724 -3.16 -3.38 20.31
N ILE A 725 -3.90 -4.35 20.86
CA ILE A 725 -4.24 -5.58 20.16
C ILE A 725 -5.75 -5.75 20.19
N ASP A 726 -6.37 -5.56 19.03
CA ASP A 726 -7.76 -5.86 18.80
C ASP A 726 -7.87 -7.16 18.00
N PHE A 727 -8.47 -8.19 18.61
CA PHE A 727 -8.70 -9.47 17.96
C PHE A 727 -10.00 -9.44 17.15
N THR A 728 -9.93 -9.93 15.92
CA THR A 728 -11.09 -10.32 15.10
C THR A 728 -11.20 -11.84 15.15
N ILE A 729 -12.31 -12.34 15.69
CA ILE A 729 -12.57 -13.79 15.73
C ILE A 729 -12.96 -14.25 14.32
N ILE A 730 -12.29 -15.29 13.83
CA ILE A 730 -12.53 -15.88 12.50
C ILE A 730 -13.48 -17.08 12.65
N ASP A 731 -13.16 -17.97 13.59
CA ASP A 731 -13.96 -19.15 13.96
C ASP A 731 -13.65 -19.58 15.40
N SER A 732 -14.19 -20.72 15.83
CA SER A 732 -14.00 -21.31 17.17
C SER A 732 -12.56 -21.56 17.62
N SER A 733 -11.59 -21.56 16.70
CA SER A 733 -10.17 -21.79 16.99
C SER A 733 -9.21 -20.74 16.42
N HIS A 734 -9.66 -19.89 15.48
CA HIS A 734 -8.85 -18.88 14.83
C HIS A 734 -9.25 -17.46 15.19
N ALA A 735 -8.25 -16.60 15.37
CA ALA A 735 -8.42 -15.16 15.41
C ALA A 735 -7.33 -14.47 14.61
N SER A 736 -7.58 -13.24 14.20
CA SER A 736 -6.55 -12.37 13.62
C SER A 736 -6.41 -11.07 14.40
N PHE A 737 -5.24 -10.48 14.34
CA PHE A 737 -5.01 -9.10 14.79
C PHE A 737 -4.06 -8.39 13.83
N VAL A 738 -4.11 -7.06 13.84
CA VAL A 738 -3.14 -6.23 13.09
C VAL A 738 -1.91 -6.03 13.96
N MET A 739 -0.74 -6.34 13.43
CA MET A 739 0.52 -6.28 14.17
C MET A 739 0.82 -4.84 14.61
N PRO A 740 0.94 -4.55 15.92
CA PRO A 740 1.31 -3.23 16.40
C PRO A 740 2.82 -2.98 16.28
N GLU A 741 3.24 -1.75 16.50
CA GLU A 741 4.66 -1.43 16.74
C GLU A 741 5.11 -1.97 18.11
N GLY A 742 5.74 -3.15 18.10
CA GLY A 742 6.31 -3.81 19.26
C GLY A 742 6.07 -5.32 19.31
N ALA A 743 6.79 -6.02 20.18
CA ALA A 743 6.60 -7.44 20.40
C ALA A 743 5.21 -7.76 20.97
N VAL A 744 4.62 -8.86 20.50
CA VAL A 744 3.29 -9.31 20.90
C VAL A 744 3.36 -10.70 21.51
N MET A 745 2.66 -10.89 22.63
CA MET A 745 2.37 -12.21 23.19
C MET A 745 0.87 -12.47 23.15
N VAL A 746 0.47 -13.61 22.60
CA VAL A 746 -0.92 -14.03 22.45
C VAL A 746 -1.16 -15.34 23.20
N SER A 747 -2.32 -15.50 23.83
CA SER A 747 -2.76 -16.76 24.44
C SER A 747 -4.28 -16.91 24.35
N PRO A 748 -4.82 -18.05 23.86
CA PRO A 748 -6.25 -18.33 23.91
C PRO A 748 -6.67 -18.66 25.34
N GLN A 749 -7.89 -18.24 25.73
CA GLN A 749 -8.50 -18.64 26.99
C GLN A 749 -9.51 -19.76 26.75
N TRP A 750 -9.33 -20.86 27.46
CA TRP A 750 -10.11 -22.07 27.29
C TRP A 750 -11.20 -22.18 28.35
N VAL A 751 -12.45 -22.38 27.92
CA VAL A 751 -13.59 -22.70 28.79
C VAL A 751 -14.01 -24.16 28.59
N ARG A 752 -14.34 -24.84 29.68
CA ARG A 752 -14.80 -26.23 29.64
C ARG A 752 -16.25 -26.30 29.14
N ILE A 753 -16.55 -27.25 28.28
CA ILE A 753 -17.89 -27.44 27.69
C ILE A 753 -18.41 -28.86 27.94
N GLY A 754 -19.69 -29.09 27.63
CA GLY A 754 -20.27 -30.44 27.57
C GLY A 754 -19.77 -31.22 26.34
N ASP A 755 -20.08 -32.51 26.29
CA ASP A 755 -19.62 -33.39 25.22
C ASP A 755 -20.40 -33.09 23.93
N ILE A 756 -19.70 -32.97 22.80
CA ILE A 756 -20.29 -32.79 21.47
C ILE A 756 -20.04 -34.07 20.68
N SER A 757 -21.10 -34.79 20.33
CA SER A 757 -21.03 -36.08 19.66
C SER A 757 -21.73 -36.04 18.31
N ASP A 758 -21.04 -36.52 17.26
CA ASP A 758 -21.71 -36.94 16.03
C ASP A 758 -22.24 -38.36 16.24
N VAL A 759 -23.56 -38.51 16.25
CA VAL A 759 -24.26 -39.79 16.45
C VAL A 759 -24.93 -40.27 15.15
N THR A 760 -24.44 -39.82 13.99
CA THR A 760 -24.91 -40.25 12.67
C THR A 760 -24.82 -41.77 12.51
N ASP A 761 -25.96 -42.41 12.26
CA ASP A 761 -26.04 -43.82 11.89
C ASP A 761 -25.75 -43.98 10.40
N VAL A 762 -24.46 -44.15 10.07
CA VAL A 762 -23.99 -44.22 8.69
C VAL A 762 -24.48 -45.48 7.97
N GLU A 763 -24.68 -46.58 8.68
CA GLU A 763 -25.13 -47.83 8.05
C GLU A 763 -26.63 -47.77 7.67
N ALA A 764 -27.44 -47.05 8.46
CA ALA A 764 -28.85 -46.83 8.17
C ALA A 764 -29.11 -45.76 7.09
N ASN A 765 -28.12 -44.89 6.84
CA ASN A 765 -28.23 -43.77 5.92
C ASN A 765 -28.11 -44.21 4.45
N ALA A 766 -29.00 -43.67 3.59
CA ALA A 766 -28.86 -43.79 2.15
C ALA A 766 -27.49 -43.25 1.69
N LEU A 767 -26.87 -43.94 0.74
CA LEU A 767 -25.51 -43.64 0.26
C LEU A 767 -24.46 -43.54 1.40
N GLN A 768 -24.72 -44.14 2.57
CA GLN A 768 -23.84 -44.05 3.74
C GLN A 768 -23.45 -42.60 4.08
N ALA A 769 -24.43 -41.68 3.98
CA ALA A 769 -24.19 -40.27 4.23
C ALA A 769 -23.66 -40.04 5.65
N ARG A 770 -22.60 -39.22 5.76
CA ARG A 770 -21.96 -38.86 7.04
C ARG A 770 -21.51 -37.41 7.08
N LEU A 771 -21.38 -36.90 8.30
CA LEU A 771 -20.75 -35.62 8.59
C LEU A 771 -19.23 -35.80 8.66
N VAL A 772 -18.48 -34.79 8.20
CA VAL A 772 -17.01 -34.79 8.26
C VAL A 772 -16.50 -33.83 9.34
N ASN A 773 -17.19 -32.71 9.57
CA ASN A 773 -16.89 -31.79 10.68
C ASN A 773 -17.10 -32.49 12.03
N SER A 774 -16.38 -32.07 13.07
CA SER A 774 -16.52 -32.64 14.43
C SER A 774 -16.31 -31.59 15.52
N GLY A 775 -16.67 -31.95 16.76
CA GLY A 775 -16.42 -31.12 17.94
C GLY A 775 -17.05 -29.72 17.85
N VAL A 776 -16.30 -28.71 18.32
CA VAL A 776 -16.78 -27.33 18.39
C VAL A 776 -17.04 -26.74 17.00
N ASP A 777 -16.27 -27.11 15.98
CA ASP A 777 -16.50 -26.67 14.59
C ASP A 777 -17.86 -27.17 14.07
N LEU A 778 -18.19 -28.45 14.32
CA LEU A 778 -19.51 -28.98 13.97
C LEU A 778 -20.63 -28.26 14.74
N ALA A 779 -20.46 -28.05 16.04
CA ALA A 779 -21.45 -27.35 16.86
C ALA A 779 -21.65 -25.89 16.42
N GLU A 780 -20.60 -25.17 16.04
CA GLU A 780 -20.67 -23.77 15.59
C GLU A 780 -21.45 -23.65 14.28
N ARG A 781 -21.26 -24.59 13.37
CA ARG A 781 -21.97 -24.64 12.08
C ARG A 781 -23.45 -24.98 12.27
N VAL A 782 -23.77 -25.91 13.17
CA VAL A 782 -25.10 -26.53 13.26
C VAL A 782 -26.01 -25.87 14.31
N LEU A 783 -25.49 -25.52 15.48
CA LEU A 783 -26.33 -25.08 16.60
C LEU A 783 -26.78 -23.63 16.43
N PRO A 784 -28.05 -23.30 16.72
CA PRO A 784 -28.46 -21.90 16.81
C PRO A 784 -27.72 -21.19 17.94
N ALA A 785 -27.58 -19.86 17.84
CA ALA A 785 -26.71 -19.06 18.71
C ALA A 785 -27.03 -19.21 20.21
N ASP A 786 -28.31 -19.37 20.56
CA ASP A 786 -28.76 -19.57 21.94
C ASP A 786 -28.42 -20.97 22.49
N ALA A 787 -28.43 -22.00 21.66
CA ALA A 787 -27.97 -23.35 22.03
C ALA A 787 -26.44 -23.38 22.14
N PHE A 788 -25.71 -22.82 21.17
CA PHE A 788 -24.25 -22.76 21.19
C PHE A 788 -23.72 -22.02 22.43
N ALA A 789 -24.36 -20.92 22.83
CA ALA A 789 -24.01 -20.15 24.03
C ALA A 789 -24.21 -20.92 25.35
N GLN A 790 -24.92 -22.05 25.34
CA GLN A 790 -25.16 -22.88 26.53
C GLN A 790 -24.10 -23.99 26.73
N LEU A 791 -23.20 -24.21 25.78
CA LEU A 791 -22.13 -25.22 25.90
C LEU A 791 -21.25 -25.05 27.17
N PRO A 792 -20.87 -23.81 27.61
CA PRO A 792 -20.16 -23.61 28.88
C PRO A 792 -20.92 -24.09 30.13
N ALA A 793 -22.24 -24.30 30.04
CA ALA A 793 -23.04 -24.85 31.14
C ALA A 793 -22.90 -26.37 31.29
N LEU A 794 -21.95 -26.99 30.56
CA LEU A 794 -21.66 -28.43 30.55
C LEU A 794 -22.86 -29.28 30.08
N LYS A 795 -23.56 -28.80 29.05
CA LYS A 795 -24.66 -29.53 28.41
C LYS A 795 -24.13 -30.34 27.23
N ASP A 796 -24.46 -31.61 27.22
CA ASP A 796 -24.07 -32.52 26.14
C ASP A 796 -24.98 -32.32 24.92
N VAL A 797 -24.41 -32.49 23.74
CA VAL A 797 -25.07 -32.30 22.45
C VAL A 797 -24.78 -33.48 21.54
N ASP A 798 -25.86 -34.07 21.05
CA ASP A 798 -25.81 -35.06 19.97
C ASP A 798 -26.24 -34.38 18.66
N ILE A 799 -25.44 -34.52 17.60
CA ILE A 799 -25.74 -34.03 16.24
C ILE A 799 -25.75 -35.23 15.31
N TRP A 800 -26.71 -35.32 14.38
CA TRP A 800 -26.71 -36.39 13.39
C TRP A 800 -27.37 -36.01 12.08
N LEU A 801 -26.82 -36.58 11.00
CA LEU A 801 -27.37 -36.52 9.66
C LEU A 801 -28.27 -37.74 9.41
N ARG A 802 -29.44 -37.52 8.80
CA ARG A 802 -30.29 -38.57 8.25
C ARG A 802 -30.36 -38.41 6.74
N SER A 803 -30.32 -39.52 6.02
CA SER A 803 -30.48 -39.53 4.56
C SER A 803 -31.46 -40.61 4.10
N VAL A 804 -32.29 -40.27 3.12
CA VAL A 804 -33.29 -41.15 2.53
C VAL A 804 -33.10 -41.19 1.01
N GLU A 805 -33.21 -42.37 0.42
CA GLU A 805 -33.09 -42.55 -1.04
C GLU A 805 -34.30 -41.95 -1.77
N GLY A 806 -34.03 -41.18 -2.83
CA GLY A 806 -35.03 -40.47 -3.62
C GLY A 806 -35.43 -39.11 -3.05
N ILE A 807 -36.12 -38.32 -3.88
CA ILE A 807 -36.63 -36.98 -3.56
C ILE A 807 -38.11 -36.87 -3.97
N SER A 808 -38.78 -35.74 -3.68
CA SER A 808 -40.18 -35.56 -4.05
C SER A 808 -40.37 -35.42 -5.57
N ASP A 809 -41.54 -35.79 -6.11
CA ASP A 809 -41.85 -35.65 -7.55
C ASP A 809 -41.68 -34.20 -8.04
N ALA A 810 -41.95 -33.22 -7.18
CA ALA A 810 -41.78 -31.80 -7.50
C ALA A 810 -40.30 -31.41 -7.62
N ASP A 811 -39.45 -31.90 -6.72
CA ASP A 811 -38.01 -31.62 -6.76
C ASP A 811 -37.32 -32.36 -7.90
N ALA A 812 -37.75 -33.60 -8.19
CA ALA A 812 -37.25 -34.39 -9.33
C ALA A 812 -37.54 -33.72 -10.67
N ALA A 813 -38.70 -33.05 -10.80
CA ALA A 813 -39.02 -32.26 -11.99
C ALA A 813 -38.06 -31.06 -12.17
N LEU A 814 -37.75 -30.36 -11.07
CA LEU A 814 -36.80 -29.24 -11.07
C LEU A 814 -35.37 -29.68 -11.37
N VAL A 815 -34.94 -30.83 -10.83
CA VAL A 815 -33.65 -31.45 -11.18
C VAL A 815 -33.61 -31.74 -12.69
N THR A 816 -34.64 -32.37 -13.24
CA THR A 816 -34.69 -32.73 -14.66
C THR A 816 -34.62 -31.51 -15.57
N GLU A 817 -35.29 -30.41 -15.22
CA GLU A 817 -35.25 -29.15 -15.97
C GLU A 817 -33.84 -28.52 -15.99
N ASN A 818 -33.07 -28.71 -14.92
CA ASN A 818 -31.77 -28.08 -14.72
C ASN A 818 -30.56 -29.01 -14.95
N LEU A 819 -30.78 -30.30 -15.22
CA LEU A 819 -29.72 -31.30 -15.38
C LEU A 819 -28.86 -31.09 -16.64
N GLY A 820 -29.43 -30.48 -17.69
CA GLY A 820 -28.72 -30.21 -18.94
C GLY A 820 -28.21 -31.49 -19.64
N ASP A 821 -26.92 -31.55 -19.95
CA ASP A 821 -26.26 -32.69 -20.61
C ASP A 821 -25.60 -33.68 -19.64
N TRP A 822 -25.82 -33.52 -18.34
CA TRP A 822 -25.34 -34.43 -17.30
C TRP A 822 -26.24 -35.66 -17.16
N VAL A 823 -25.66 -36.76 -16.67
CA VAL A 823 -26.36 -38.02 -16.42
C VAL A 823 -26.66 -38.16 -14.93
N LEU A 824 -27.94 -38.31 -14.58
CA LEU A 824 -28.37 -38.53 -13.21
C LEU A 824 -27.85 -39.87 -12.68
N ALA A 825 -27.21 -39.83 -11.51
CA ALA A 825 -26.61 -40.99 -10.87
C ALA A 825 -27.46 -41.50 -9.70
N SER A 826 -27.88 -40.61 -8.80
CA SER A 826 -28.64 -40.93 -7.59
C SER A 826 -29.32 -39.67 -7.05
N GLU A 827 -30.38 -39.86 -6.27
CA GLU A 827 -31.11 -38.79 -5.59
C GLU A 827 -31.22 -39.13 -4.10
N VAL A 828 -31.06 -38.13 -3.25
CA VAL A 828 -31.08 -38.31 -1.79
C VAL A 828 -31.69 -37.08 -1.10
N ASP A 829 -32.57 -37.32 -0.14
CA ASP A 829 -33.05 -36.29 0.79
C ASP A 829 -32.18 -36.31 2.06
N LEU A 830 -31.56 -35.17 2.38
CA LEU A 830 -30.73 -35.01 3.57
C LEU A 830 -31.48 -34.18 4.61
N THR A 831 -31.56 -34.70 5.84
CA THR A 831 -32.11 -34.00 7.00
C THR A 831 -31.09 -33.95 8.13
N LEU A 832 -30.88 -32.78 8.75
CA LEU A 832 -29.96 -32.61 9.88
C LEU A 832 -30.73 -32.39 11.20
N PHE A 833 -30.22 -32.95 12.30
CA PHE A 833 -30.81 -32.80 13.63
C PHE A 833 -29.75 -32.52 14.69
N TYR A 834 -30.16 -31.88 15.78
CA TYR A 834 -29.42 -31.88 17.03
C TYR A 834 -30.34 -32.15 18.23
N LYS A 835 -29.74 -32.62 19.32
CA LYS A 835 -30.42 -32.83 20.59
C LYS A 835 -29.61 -32.27 21.75
N MET A 836 -30.24 -31.41 22.54
CA MET A 836 -29.66 -30.82 23.75
C MET A 836 -30.71 -30.83 24.86
N ASP A 837 -30.34 -31.21 26.08
CA ASP A 837 -31.26 -31.34 27.24
C ASP A 837 -32.51 -32.20 26.95
N GLY A 838 -32.37 -33.22 26.11
CA GLY A 838 -33.47 -34.11 25.74
C GLY A 838 -34.45 -33.54 24.71
N THR A 839 -34.26 -32.30 24.24
CA THR A 839 -35.07 -31.70 23.17
C THR A 839 -34.40 -31.94 21.82
N GLU A 840 -35.13 -32.57 20.90
CA GLU A 840 -34.70 -32.81 19.52
C GLU A 840 -35.23 -31.71 18.60
N THR A 841 -34.34 -31.18 17.75
CA THR A 841 -34.65 -30.09 16.82
C THR A 841 -34.10 -30.43 15.44
N GLN A 842 -34.93 -30.26 14.41
CA GLN A 842 -34.52 -30.37 13.01
C GLN A 842 -33.90 -29.05 12.53
N ILE A 843 -32.80 -29.16 11.79
CA ILE A 843 -32.09 -28.03 11.16
C ILE A 843 -32.34 -28.08 9.65
N HIS A 844 -32.93 -27.02 9.12
CA HIS A 844 -33.18 -26.85 7.69
C HIS A 844 -32.10 -26.04 6.99
N GLU A 845 -31.49 -25.08 7.70
CA GLU A 845 -30.33 -24.29 7.25
C GLU A 845 -29.32 -24.15 8.39
N THR A 846 -28.02 -24.25 8.09
CA THR A 846 -26.94 -24.10 9.07
C THR A 846 -26.33 -22.70 9.03
N ASN A 847 -25.68 -22.29 10.12
CA ASN A 847 -25.06 -20.95 10.21
C ASN A 847 -23.89 -20.78 9.23
N LYS A 848 -23.21 -21.90 8.94
CA LYS A 848 -22.07 -22.04 8.04
C LYS A 848 -22.24 -23.38 7.30
N PRO A 849 -21.73 -23.54 6.06
CA PRO A 849 -21.81 -24.81 5.34
C PRO A 849 -21.22 -25.96 6.16
N VAL A 850 -21.78 -27.15 6.08
CA VAL A 850 -21.27 -28.37 6.71
C VAL A 850 -20.75 -29.30 5.62
N THR A 851 -19.61 -29.95 5.85
CA THR A 851 -19.02 -30.91 4.93
C THR A 851 -19.70 -32.27 5.08
N VAL A 852 -20.34 -32.72 4.00
CA VAL A 852 -21.03 -34.00 3.89
C VAL A 852 -20.26 -34.92 2.95
N GLN A 853 -20.16 -36.19 3.32
CA GLN A 853 -19.59 -37.23 2.48
C GLN A 853 -20.63 -38.31 2.19
N LEU A 854 -20.76 -38.68 0.92
CA LEU A 854 -21.62 -39.74 0.42
C LEU A 854 -20.76 -40.83 -0.22
N THR A 855 -21.17 -42.10 -0.11
CA THR A 855 -20.57 -43.24 -0.82
C THR A 855 -21.41 -43.56 -2.04
N LEU A 856 -20.82 -43.47 -3.23
CA LEU A 856 -21.55 -43.68 -4.48
C LEU A 856 -21.74 -45.18 -4.78
N PRO A 857 -22.87 -45.57 -5.38
CA PRO A 857 -23.09 -46.96 -5.80
C PRO A 857 -22.14 -47.32 -6.95
N ASP A 858 -21.81 -48.60 -7.09
CA ASP A 858 -20.90 -49.11 -8.14
C ASP A 858 -21.33 -48.72 -9.56
N SER A 859 -22.63 -48.55 -9.79
CA SER A 859 -23.20 -48.10 -11.08
C SER A 859 -22.82 -46.66 -11.45
N ALA A 860 -22.54 -45.81 -10.46
CA ALA A 860 -22.13 -44.43 -10.67
C ALA A 860 -20.61 -44.30 -10.91
N ILE A 861 -19.82 -45.34 -10.61
CA ILE A 861 -18.37 -45.33 -10.74
C ILE A 861 -17.94 -45.61 -12.19
N ASN A 862 -17.01 -44.81 -12.71
CA ASN A 862 -16.43 -45.08 -14.01
C ASN A 862 -15.51 -46.32 -13.94
N THR A 863 -15.80 -47.32 -14.77
CA THR A 863 -14.98 -48.54 -14.93
C THR A 863 -14.25 -48.58 -16.27
N ASP A 864 -14.46 -47.57 -17.13
CA ASP A 864 -13.86 -47.43 -18.45
C ASP A 864 -12.65 -46.48 -18.39
N ALA A 865 -11.45 -47.06 -18.49
CA ALA A 865 -10.19 -46.32 -18.48
C ALA A 865 -10.02 -45.35 -19.67
N SER A 866 -10.86 -45.45 -20.70
CA SER A 866 -10.85 -44.52 -21.84
C SER A 866 -11.66 -43.24 -21.59
N LYS A 867 -12.27 -43.09 -20.42
CA LYS A 867 -13.10 -41.95 -20.04
C LYS A 867 -12.61 -41.31 -18.74
N THR A 868 -12.77 -40.00 -18.64
CA THR A 868 -12.67 -39.25 -17.39
C THR A 868 -14.08 -38.86 -16.97
N ARG A 869 -14.50 -39.29 -15.77
CA ARG A 869 -15.81 -38.97 -15.19
C ARG A 869 -15.68 -37.85 -14.17
N THR A 870 -16.47 -36.79 -14.35
CA THR A 870 -16.64 -35.71 -13.39
C THR A 870 -18.02 -35.81 -12.74
N TYR A 871 -18.15 -35.34 -11.51
CA TYR A 871 -19.41 -35.33 -10.76
C TYR A 871 -19.82 -33.90 -10.41
N GLU A 872 -21.12 -33.70 -10.23
CA GLU A 872 -21.70 -32.50 -9.64
C GLU A 872 -22.89 -32.87 -8.75
N VAL A 873 -23.26 -31.96 -7.85
CA VAL A 873 -24.45 -32.11 -6.99
C VAL A 873 -25.39 -30.94 -7.22
N LEU A 874 -26.63 -31.23 -7.61
CA LEU A 874 -27.72 -30.26 -7.66
C LEU A 874 -28.48 -30.34 -6.34
N ARG A 875 -28.65 -29.20 -5.67
CA ARG A 875 -29.49 -29.07 -4.47
C ARG A 875 -30.76 -28.32 -4.82
N VAL A 876 -31.91 -28.87 -4.42
CA VAL A 876 -33.21 -28.20 -4.49
C VAL A 876 -33.65 -27.82 -3.08
N HIS A 877 -33.87 -26.53 -2.84
CA HIS A 877 -34.34 -26.01 -1.56
C HIS A 877 -35.39 -24.92 -1.78
N GLU A 878 -36.56 -25.06 -1.16
CA GLU A 878 -37.70 -24.15 -1.32
C GLU A 878 -38.05 -23.82 -2.79
N GLY A 879 -37.87 -24.80 -3.69
CA GLY A 879 -38.16 -24.65 -5.12
C GLY A 879 -37.06 -23.97 -5.96
N ALA A 880 -35.92 -23.63 -5.36
CA ALA A 880 -34.75 -23.11 -6.08
C ALA A 880 -33.67 -24.19 -6.24
N VAL A 881 -33.02 -24.22 -7.42
CA VAL A 881 -31.94 -25.16 -7.75
C VAL A 881 -30.59 -24.47 -7.69
N SER A 882 -29.62 -25.07 -6.99
CA SER A 882 -28.23 -24.60 -6.93
C SER A 882 -27.25 -25.74 -7.18
N VAL A 883 -26.21 -25.51 -7.97
CA VAL A 883 -25.13 -26.50 -8.21
C VAL A 883 -24.04 -26.32 -7.16
N ILE A 884 -23.62 -27.43 -6.54
CA ILE A 884 -22.61 -27.47 -5.48
C ILE A 884 -21.35 -28.16 -6.03
N PRO A 885 -20.16 -27.52 -5.94
CA PRO A 885 -18.89 -28.15 -6.27
C PRO A 885 -18.60 -29.36 -5.37
N VAL A 886 -17.99 -30.39 -5.94
CA VAL A 886 -17.72 -31.66 -5.24
C VAL A 886 -16.28 -32.13 -5.44
N THR A 887 -15.78 -32.88 -4.47
CA THR A 887 -14.52 -33.62 -4.56
C THR A 887 -14.83 -35.11 -4.54
N PHE A 888 -14.31 -35.86 -5.52
CA PHE A 888 -14.50 -37.31 -5.62
C PHE A 888 -13.20 -38.06 -5.32
N ASP A 889 -13.26 -39.01 -4.38
CA ASP A 889 -12.19 -39.97 -4.09
C ASP A 889 -12.52 -41.30 -4.76
N ALA A 890 -11.71 -41.68 -5.75
CA ALA A 890 -11.92 -42.89 -6.54
C ALA A 890 -11.66 -44.19 -5.77
N ASP A 891 -10.72 -44.17 -4.82
CA ASP A 891 -10.33 -45.35 -4.05
C ASP A 891 -11.37 -45.64 -2.95
N ALA A 892 -11.84 -44.59 -2.29
CA ALA A 892 -12.89 -44.67 -1.27
C ALA A 892 -14.30 -44.72 -1.88
N LYS A 893 -14.46 -44.39 -3.17
CA LYS A 893 -15.75 -44.20 -3.87
C LYS A 893 -16.64 -43.15 -3.21
N THR A 894 -16.04 -42.14 -2.60
CA THR A 894 -16.77 -41.12 -1.84
C THR A 894 -16.83 -39.79 -2.57
N LEU A 895 -17.98 -39.14 -2.47
CA LEU A 895 -18.23 -37.80 -2.96
C LEU A 895 -18.37 -36.86 -1.75
N THR A 896 -17.55 -35.82 -1.69
CA THR A 896 -17.52 -34.86 -0.57
C THR A 896 -17.89 -33.46 -1.06
N PHE A 897 -18.78 -32.78 -0.35
CA PHE A 897 -19.22 -31.43 -0.68
C PHE A 897 -19.65 -30.66 0.57
N GLU A 898 -19.70 -29.33 0.48
CA GLU A 898 -20.21 -28.48 1.55
C GLU A 898 -21.63 -28.00 1.24
N THR A 899 -22.50 -27.97 2.25
CA THR A 899 -23.85 -27.46 2.09
C THR A 899 -24.36 -26.76 3.36
N ASP A 900 -25.13 -25.70 3.18
CA ASP A 900 -25.77 -24.92 4.24
C ASP A 900 -27.28 -25.19 4.38
N ARG A 901 -27.88 -26.03 3.55
CA ARG A 901 -29.34 -26.26 3.50
C ARG A 901 -29.65 -27.74 3.42
N PHE A 902 -30.68 -28.25 4.08
CA PHE A 902 -30.95 -29.69 4.19
C PHE A 902 -32.35 -30.02 3.62
N SER A 903 -32.37 -30.62 2.43
CA SER A 903 -33.54 -30.98 1.62
C SER A 903 -33.14 -31.99 0.52
N ALA A 904 -33.60 -31.82 -0.72
CA ALA A 904 -33.38 -32.71 -1.85
C ALA A 904 -32.04 -32.46 -2.58
N TYR A 905 -31.35 -33.53 -2.92
CA TYR A 905 -30.08 -33.54 -3.65
C TYR A 905 -30.09 -34.56 -4.79
N ALA A 906 -29.50 -34.18 -5.93
CA ALA A 906 -29.26 -35.05 -7.06
C ALA A 906 -27.77 -35.08 -7.41
N ILE A 907 -27.20 -36.28 -7.45
CA ILE A 907 -25.83 -36.52 -7.88
C ILE A 907 -25.87 -36.81 -9.38
N ALA A 908 -25.10 -36.05 -10.15
CA ALA A 908 -24.97 -36.25 -11.59
C ALA A 908 -23.51 -36.44 -11.99
N TYR A 909 -23.29 -37.07 -13.15
CA TYR A 909 -21.95 -37.25 -13.71
C TYR A 909 -21.91 -36.96 -15.21
N LYS A 910 -20.71 -36.68 -15.69
CA LYS A 910 -20.42 -36.47 -17.11
C LYS A 910 -19.12 -37.16 -17.49
N ASP A 911 -19.16 -37.87 -18.61
CA ASP A 911 -18.01 -38.57 -19.17
C ASP A 911 -17.38 -37.74 -20.29
N THR A 912 -16.07 -37.61 -20.26
CA THR A 912 -15.25 -37.04 -21.33
C THR A 912 -14.21 -38.07 -21.78
N ALA A 913 -13.73 -37.99 -23.03
CA ALA A 913 -12.68 -38.90 -23.48
C ALA A 913 -11.40 -38.66 -22.67
N ALA A 914 -10.82 -39.72 -22.11
CA ALA A 914 -9.54 -39.63 -21.42
C ALA A 914 -8.46 -39.23 -22.45
N THR A 915 -7.79 -38.10 -22.22
CA THR A 915 -6.65 -37.68 -23.04
C THR A 915 -5.48 -38.61 -22.77
N THR A 916 -5.11 -39.45 -23.74
CA THR A 916 -3.81 -40.13 -23.73
C THR A 916 -2.71 -39.09 -23.96
N PRO A 917 -1.61 -39.09 -23.19
CA PRO A 917 -0.39 -38.45 -23.65
C PRO A 917 -0.01 -39.08 -24.98
N ASP A 918 0.16 -38.25 -26.01
CA ASP A 918 0.43 -38.70 -27.37
C ASP A 918 1.58 -39.71 -27.40
N GLY A 919 1.33 -40.82 -28.08
CA GLY A 919 2.33 -41.81 -28.42
C GLY A 919 3.32 -41.27 -29.44
N GLU A 920 4.59 -41.58 -29.22
CA GLU A 920 5.54 -41.69 -30.32
C GLU A 920 5.23 -42.94 -31.16
N ASP A 921 5.35 -42.73 -32.46
CA ASP A 921 5.13 -43.56 -33.65
C ASP A 921 5.63 -45.03 -33.56
N PRO A 922 4.87 -46.03 -34.06
CA PRO A 922 5.35 -47.40 -34.17
C PRO A 922 6.13 -47.63 -35.48
N GLY A 923 7.46 -47.62 -35.37
CA GLY A 923 8.40 -47.94 -36.46
C GLY A 923 9.35 -49.10 -36.15
N ASP A 924 8.89 -50.31 -36.47
CA ASP A 924 9.61 -51.47 -37.03
C ASP A 924 10.86 -52.13 -36.36
N ASN A 925 10.68 -53.44 -36.13
CA ASN A 925 11.60 -54.59 -36.16
C ASN A 925 13.00 -54.59 -35.51
N GLY A 926 13.18 -55.52 -34.55
CA GLY A 926 14.52 -56.03 -34.20
C GLY A 926 14.56 -57.02 -33.03
N SER A 927 14.20 -58.28 -33.29
CA SER A 927 14.49 -59.44 -32.44
C SER A 927 15.95 -59.47 -31.95
N ASN A 928 16.21 -59.76 -30.67
CA ASN A 928 16.71 -61.06 -30.19
C ASN A 928 17.33 -60.95 -28.77
N SER A 929 16.89 -61.84 -27.87
CA SER A 929 17.67 -62.66 -26.89
C SER A 929 18.87 -62.02 -26.18
N THR A 930 19.02 -62.05 -24.85
CA THR A 930 19.15 -63.23 -23.98
C THR A 930 19.12 -62.82 -22.50
N THR A 931 18.38 -63.56 -21.66
CA THR A 931 18.68 -63.78 -20.23
C THR A 931 20.07 -64.41 -20.05
N PRO A 932 20.81 -64.19 -18.95
CA PRO A 932 20.55 -64.82 -17.63
C PRO A 932 20.80 -63.85 -16.44
N GLY A 933 20.24 -63.97 -15.24
CA GLY A 933 20.03 -65.14 -14.38
C GLY A 933 21.07 -65.16 -13.25
N ASN A 934 20.61 -65.40 -12.01
CA ASN A 934 21.28 -65.49 -10.68
C ASN A 934 21.55 -64.17 -9.94
N ASP A 935 21.00 -63.90 -8.74
CA ASP A 935 20.61 -64.67 -7.53
C ASP A 935 21.77 -65.12 -6.62
N GLY A 936 21.55 -64.94 -5.30
CA GLY A 936 22.41 -65.36 -4.19
C GLY A 936 22.65 -64.23 -3.16
N SER A 937 21.77 -64.02 -2.16
CA SER A 937 21.82 -64.64 -0.80
C SER A 937 22.94 -64.02 0.09
N VAL A 938 22.75 -63.63 1.36
CA VAL A 938 22.55 -64.48 2.55
C VAL A 938 22.35 -63.61 3.83
N ASN A 939 21.41 -64.04 4.69
CA ASN A 939 21.26 -64.01 6.18
C ASN A 939 21.79 -62.90 7.13
N GLY A 940 20.93 -62.64 8.13
CA GLY A 940 21.21 -62.85 9.57
C GLY A 940 21.18 -61.59 10.44
N SER A 941 20.11 -61.29 11.19
CA SER A 941 19.71 -61.81 12.52
C SER A 941 19.99 -60.83 13.68
N SER A 942 18.88 -60.44 14.33
CA SER A 942 18.65 -60.25 15.80
C SER A 942 19.37 -59.18 16.62
N ASN A 943 18.55 -58.21 17.05
CA ASN A 943 18.20 -57.75 18.41
C ASN A 943 19.09 -56.81 19.26
N GLU A 944 18.40 -55.71 19.65
CA GLU A 944 18.37 -54.96 20.91
C GLU A 944 19.58 -54.11 21.39
N GLY A 945 19.29 -52.84 21.67
CA GLY A 945 20.10 -51.97 22.52
C GLY A 945 19.77 -50.48 22.40
N ASN A 946 19.00 -49.97 23.35
CA ASN A 946 18.59 -48.56 23.50
C ASN A 946 19.75 -47.54 23.55
N ASN A 947 19.47 -46.35 23.02
CA ASN A 947 19.45 -45.03 23.70
C ASN A 947 20.29 -43.90 23.06
N ALA A 948 19.60 -42.77 22.86
CA ALA A 948 20.06 -41.38 22.76
C ALA A 948 20.82 -40.86 21.50
N GLN A 949 20.11 -39.99 20.75
CA GLN A 949 20.49 -38.58 20.47
C GLN A 949 21.61 -38.25 19.45
N GLY A 950 21.24 -37.45 18.43
CA GLY A 950 22.09 -36.72 17.47
C GLY A 950 21.22 -36.30 16.27
N ASN A 951 20.86 -35.05 16.00
CA ASN A 951 21.64 -33.84 15.68
C ASN A 951 22.70 -34.05 14.58
N SER A 952 22.37 -33.66 13.33
CA SER A 952 22.85 -32.41 12.71
C SER A 952 22.78 -32.44 11.18
N ALA A 953 22.16 -31.39 10.63
CA ALA A 953 22.46 -30.63 9.41
C ALA A 953 23.10 -31.31 8.17
N ALA A 954 22.46 -31.11 7.00
CA ALA A 954 22.95 -30.29 5.88
C ALA A 954 22.33 -30.71 4.53
N GLY A 955 22.05 -29.73 3.66
CA GLY A 955 22.21 -29.93 2.21
C GLY A 955 21.00 -29.58 1.35
N ALA A 956 21.08 -28.42 0.70
CA ALA A 956 20.13 -27.87 -0.26
C ALA A 956 20.07 -28.62 -1.61
N LEU A 957 18.99 -28.35 -2.36
CA LEU A 957 18.88 -27.99 -3.80
C LEU A 957 17.90 -28.78 -4.68
N SER A 958 17.14 -27.98 -5.44
CA SER A 958 16.31 -28.25 -6.65
C SER A 958 14.95 -28.92 -6.42
N ALA A 959 13.78 -28.38 -6.79
CA ALA A 959 13.28 -27.56 -7.91
C ALA A 959 12.35 -28.37 -8.83
N THR A 960 11.41 -27.65 -9.45
CA THR A 960 10.33 -28.02 -10.39
C THR A 960 9.03 -28.52 -9.72
N GLY A 961 7.84 -27.97 -10.01
CA GLY A 961 7.49 -26.91 -10.96
C GLY A 961 6.02 -26.50 -10.82
N ASP A 962 5.77 -25.24 -11.15
CA ASP A 962 4.47 -24.57 -11.25
C ASP A 962 3.58 -25.15 -12.35
N SER A 963 2.26 -24.93 -12.24
CA SER A 963 1.52 -24.31 -13.34
C SER A 963 0.20 -23.68 -12.90
N VAL A 964 0.13 -22.38 -13.20
CA VAL A 964 -0.96 -21.39 -13.15
C VAL A 964 -2.30 -21.90 -13.69
N GLY A 965 -3.42 -21.51 -13.04
CA GLY A 965 -4.76 -21.61 -13.62
C GLY A 965 -5.90 -21.21 -12.67
N ALA A 966 -6.27 -19.92 -12.68
CA ALA A 966 -7.59 -19.34 -12.39
C ALA A 966 -8.48 -19.93 -11.26
N LEU A 967 -8.72 -19.16 -10.19
CA LEU A 967 -10.00 -18.52 -9.82
C LEU A 967 -9.95 -18.14 -8.32
N VAL A 968 -9.75 -16.86 -8.00
CA VAL A 968 -9.92 -16.32 -6.64
C VAL A 968 -10.94 -15.20 -6.72
N VAL A 969 -12.19 -15.50 -6.37
CA VAL A 969 -13.24 -14.54 -5.97
C VAL A 969 -14.25 -15.31 -5.09
N LEU A 970 -14.37 -15.01 -3.80
CA LEU A 970 -15.46 -14.19 -3.26
C LEU A 970 -15.29 -13.92 -1.74
N ILE A 971 -15.79 -12.75 -1.36
CA ILE A 971 -15.52 -11.95 -0.17
C ILE A 971 -16.64 -12.11 0.87
N LEU A 972 -16.29 -11.81 2.13
CA LEU A 972 -17.13 -11.43 3.28
C LEU A 972 -18.48 -10.76 2.94
N CYS A 973 -19.49 -11.01 3.79
CA CYS A 973 -20.34 -9.95 4.38
C CYS A 973 -21.21 -10.53 5.52
N MET A 974 -21.19 -9.90 6.71
CA MET A 974 -22.39 -9.31 7.35
C MET A 974 -22.06 -8.68 8.72
N VAL A 975 -22.07 -7.35 8.79
CA VAL A 975 -22.46 -6.59 9.99
C VAL A 975 -23.38 -5.45 9.58
N GLY A 976 -24.55 -5.42 10.19
CA GLY A 976 -25.51 -4.32 10.24
C GLY A 976 -26.86 -4.88 10.69
N ALA A 977 -27.60 -4.36 11.67
CA ALA A 977 -27.51 -3.13 12.44
C ALA A 977 -28.49 -3.23 13.63
N ALA A 978 -28.30 -2.44 14.69
CA ALA A 978 -29.41 -1.86 15.46
C ALA A 978 -28.89 -0.75 16.40
N GLY A 979 -29.25 0.49 16.12
CA GLY A 979 -29.21 1.57 17.10
C GLY A 979 -30.54 1.67 17.88
N ILE A 980 -30.52 2.34 19.03
CA ILE A 980 -31.57 3.27 19.53
C ILE A 980 -31.06 3.96 20.82
N LEU A 981 -30.91 5.29 20.71
CA LEU A 981 -31.41 6.37 21.57
C LEU A 981 -31.11 6.39 23.09
N GLY A 982 -30.50 7.50 23.54
CA GLY A 982 -30.46 7.88 24.96
C GLY A 982 -29.81 9.24 25.24
N ALA A 983 -30.57 10.32 25.10
CA ALA A 983 -30.18 11.68 25.48
C ALA A 983 -29.87 11.84 26.98
N ARG A 984 -28.88 12.70 27.33
CA ARG A 984 -29.03 13.84 28.28
C ARG A 984 -27.71 14.54 28.62
N HIS A 985 -27.74 15.87 28.45
CA HIS A 985 -27.15 16.95 29.26
C HIS A 985 -25.91 16.68 30.14
N ARG A 986 -24.88 17.52 30.01
CA ARG A 986 -24.62 18.67 30.93
C ARG A 986 -23.37 19.49 30.57
N LYS A 987 -23.61 20.80 30.44
CA LYS A 987 -22.86 21.94 31.00
C LYS A 987 -21.37 22.16 30.64
N ALA A 988 -21.16 23.24 29.90
CA ALA A 988 -20.03 24.15 30.08
C ALA A 988 -19.95 24.70 31.51
N PRO A 989 -18.77 25.20 31.92
CA PRO A 989 -18.75 26.62 32.22
C PRO A 989 -17.57 27.40 31.62
N SER A 990 -17.92 28.63 31.29
CA SER A 990 -17.15 29.83 31.01
C SER A 990 -16.01 30.17 31.98
N ALA A 991 -14.95 30.78 31.46
CA ALA A 991 -14.24 31.96 32.01
C ALA A 991 -13.20 32.44 30.97
N GLN A 992 -13.46 33.53 30.25
CA GLN A 992 -13.04 34.92 30.52
C GLN A 992 -11.70 35.33 29.89
N ARG A 993 -11.83 36.18 28.84
CA ARG A 993 -11.10 37.42 28.54
C ARG A 993 -9.60 37.51 28.90
N GLY A 994 -8.79 37.66 27.85
CA GLY A 994 -7.54 38.42 27.85
C GLY A 994 -7.36 39.15 26.52
N LYS A 995 -7.30 40.49 26.57
CA LYS A 995 -7.13 41.43 25.46
C LYS A 995 -5.64 41.77 25.27
N HIS A 996 -5.25 42.07 24.01
CA HIS A 996 -4.10 42.90 23.57
C HIS A 996 -2.69 42.40 23.96
N ALA A 997 -1.60 42.60 23.21
CA ALA A 997 -1.29 43.64 22.25
C ALA A 997 -0.22 43.17 21.23
N SER A 998 -0.16 43.91 20.13
CA SER A 998 0.93 44.04 19.17
C SER A 998 2.36 44.01 19.74
N ARG A 999 3.23 43.21 19.12
CA ARG A 999 4.45 43.68 18.43
C ARG A 999 5.03 42.60 17.54
#